data_AF-A0A7Z2SRR3-F1
#
_entry.id   AF-A0A7Z2SRR3-F1
#
_cell.length_a   1.000
_cell.length_b   1.000
_cell.length_c   1.000
_cell.angle_alpha   90.00
_cell.angle_beta   90.00
_cell.angle_gamma   90.00
#
_symmetry.space_group_name_H-M   'P 1'
#
loop_
_entity.id
_entity.type
_entity.pdbx_description
1 polymer ?
#
loop_
_entity_poly.entity_id
_entity_poly.type
_entity_poly.pdbx_seq_one_letter_code
_entity_poly.pdbx_strand_id
1 'polypeptide(L)'
;MQHVYWDIETFSQVNLKDSGAHIYANDETTGIFFFCYAVDAGEVQTWCPGDPVPAPFATPTDFLFVSDNFGFERAVHENILARHYGFPPIPLEHTDCAERRALAASYPAELGLRCEALGLPFHKDPEARKAMMRLARPQTKKKLNNKPEDPAQRERDLVLLLERCKSDVQATRACFNDPRLPPLLPEERALLLLDARINSRGIAAHIPFLEAARTLAINERNAINTRLDYLTAGVIKSVDQVQRIREAANACGLDLGSLGKRSVAAALARQPEGFARELLVLRQRGAYSSTRKYKKLLEVAHPVDHRIRDALRIYGAGPGRWSSVGAGQLQNLARNDRELPATLVDAVIAGDRDELARWGNPLQVVSAVSRAVLCAGPGQHLVCADFAAIESRVLAWLAGETWKIDAYRRFDTTGNKLIEVYRVVAARMLNKSIETISTADRQKGKATDLACGYGGSVGALRRIVGDDGRSDEVLQADVNLWRTAHPATRKLGRKLARAIRVAVGIGQNRPILVADVPQPPLCVAFDGYTLTMTLPSGRAIHYPGARLVPNSKFEDGEADVEFFDNAKRQWKRVRGWYGTFLENAVQAIARDLLAAALLRAEARGWSAVFHCHDEIVIEAPEGTLPDAEVLAMLKESPVWAIGLPLNGKVHRGPTYLEAPATREPPEPETEQELVEHAVDAFVAATPPNPNIAKGADEDFLASLTDTVAPLYDFVTLPMTESQHVSCPFHDDPQPSCKIYPDHWHCFGCGRRGGRLDWLCDVEGMTKREAIDALQDWSGPVLREQRNDSAARIALALQLWQEAGSLAGTLGARYLAETRGIDITQLSPSIHGVLRFHPSCIFGTRARHPCIVALMRDPVTDAPTGIHRIGLDLTGNKLDRMALGRMGVVKLWPPDGDRLVIGEGIETVLAAATRITYRDVVMTPAWAALNEAGLAGLPVLPGITQLTLLVDNDTNGVGQKAAGNCKRTWTAAGRTVATLIPKQEGWDFNDVILRQGAA
;
A
#
# COMPACT_ATOMS: atom_id res chain seq x y z
N MET A 1 19.28 38.48 4.38
CA MET A 1 20.56 38.06 3.79
C MET A 1 20.37 37.99 2.30
N GLN A 2 21.31 38.50 1.50
CA GLN A 2 21.22 38.41 0.04
C GLN A 2 21.59 36.99 -0.42
N HIS A 3 21.02 36.55 -1.54
CA HIS A 3 21.32 35.25 -2.13
C HIS A 3 22.43 35.36 -3.17
N VAL A 4 23.42 34.46 -3.13
CA VAL A 4 24.44 34.31 -4.16
C VAL A 4 24.20 32.99 -4.88
N TYR A 5 23.69 33.05 -6.11
CA TYR A 5 23.53 31.86 -6.95
C TYR A 5 24.81 31.64 -7.73
N TRP A 6 25.37 30.43 -7.74
CA TRP A 6 26.65 30.19 -8.37
C TRP A 6 26.83 28.75 -8.87
N ASP A 7 27.71 28.59 -9.86
CA ASP A 7 28.09 27.34 -10.52
C ASP A 7 29.57 27.40 -10.91
N ILE A 8 30.26 26.25 -10.93
CA ILE A 8 31.71 26.17 -11.10
C ILE A 8 32.11 25.11 -12.12
N GLU A 9 33.03 25.48 -13.01
CA GLU A 9 33.54 24.59 -14.06
C GLU A 9 34.98 24.18 -13.79
N THR A 10 35.19 22.87 -13.69
CA THR A 10 36.47 22.27 -13.29
C THR A 10 37.02 21.32 -14.35
N PHE A 11 38.29 20.96 -14.22
CA PHE A 11 38.94 19.90 -15.00
C PHE A 11 39.80 19.03 -14.10
N SER A 12 40.05 17.78 -14.47
CA SER A 12 40.93 16.86 -13.74
C SER A 12 41.38 15.69 -14.63
N GLN A 13 42.46 15.01 -14.24
CA GLN A 13 42.81 13.69 -14.78
C GLN A 13 42.05 12.54 -14.10
N VAL A 14 41.36 12.80 -13.00
CA VAL A 14 40.50 11.85 -12.31
C VAL A 14 39.05 12.00 -12.77
N ASN A 15 38.34 10.88 -12.90
CA ASN A 15 36.94 10.89 -13.29
C ASN A 15 36.03 11.16 -12.07
N LEU A 16 35.29 12.26 -12.09
CA LEU A 16 34.36 12.66 -11.01
C LEU A 16 33.31 11.59 -10.68
N LYS A 17 32.71 10.96 -11.70
CA LYS A 17 31.68 9.93 -11.49
C LYS A 17 32.24 8.70 -10.77
N ASP A 18 33.53 8.43 -10.99
CA ASP A 18 34.20 7.29 -10.42
C ASP A 18 34.76 7.56 -9.02
N SER A 19 35.34 8.73 -8.80
CA SER A 19 36.04 9.07 -7.55
C SER A 19 35.14 9.73 -6.50
N GLY A 20 34.04 10.37 -6.92
CA GLY A 20 33.22 11.22 -6.05
C GLY A 20 33.81 12.64 -5.93
N ALA A 21 32.99 13.58 -5.49
CA ALA A 21 33.34 15.01 -5.46
C ALA A 21 34.54 15.31 -4.56
N HIS A 22 34.60 14.70 -3.37
CA HIS A 22 35.68 14.93 -2.41
C HIS A 22 37.06 14.48 -2.93
N ILE A 23 37.16 13.26 -3.46
CA ILE A 23 38.42 12.75 -4.03
C ILE A 23 38.79 13.53 -5.29
N TYR A 24 37.81 13.82 -6.14
CA TYR A 24 38.01 14.65 -7.32
C TYR A 24 38.58 16.03 -6.95
N ALA A 25 38.02 16.73 -5.97
CA ALA A 25 38.46 18.06 -5.56
C ALA A 25 39.82 18.07 -4.84
N ASN A 26 40.24 16.94 -4.25
CA ASN A 26 41.55 16.80 -3.58
C ASN A 26 42.67 16.34 -4.51
N ASP A 27 42.36 15.89 -5.73
CA ASP A 27 43.38 15.44 -6.67
C ASP A 27 44.21 16.63 -7.18
N GLU A 28 45.54 16.47 -7.19
CA GLU A 28 46.48 17.53 -7.56
C GLU A 28 46.33 18.02 -9.01
N THR A 29 45.72 17.20 -9.88
CA THR A 29 45.46 17.57 -11.27
C THR A 29 44.14 18.33 -11.46
N THR A 30 43.35 18.46 -10.39
CA THR A 30 42.07 19.15 -10.45
C THR A 30 42.25 20.65 -10.37
N GLY A 31 41.74 21.36 -11.37
CA GLY A 31 41.75 22.82 -11.43
C GLY A 31 40.40 23.40 -11.83
N ILE A 32 40.32 24.73 -11.81
CA ILE A 32 39.12 25.49 -12.14
C ILE A 32 39.36 26.24 -13.45
N PHE A 33 38.39 26.22 -14.36
CA PHE A 33 38.40 27.11 -15.52
C PHE A 33 37.90 28.50 -15.12
N PHE A 34 36.72 28.56 -14.51
CA PHE A 34 36.06 29.76 -14.00
C PHE A 34 34.86 29.33 -13.15
N PHE A 35 34.26 30.27 -12.42
CA PHE A 35 32.92 30.13 -11.87
C PHE A 35 32.07 31.33 -12.23
N CYS A 36 30.75 31.12 -12.32
CA CYS A 36 29.79 32.19 -12.53
C CYS A 36 28.95 32.38 -11.27
N TYR A 37 28.52 33.62 -11.01
CA TYR A 37 27.67 33.92 -9.86
C TYR A 37 26.74 35.11 -10.13
N ALA A 38 25.65 35.19 -9.39
CA ALA A 38 24.74 36.35 -9.39
C ALA A 38 24.26 36.64 -7.97
N VAL A 39 24.23 37.91 -7.59
CA VAL A 39 23.66 38.36 -6.31
C VAL A 39 22.20 38.76 -6.53
N ASP A 40 21.29 38.09 -5.83
CA ASP A 40 19.83 38.27 -5.96
C ASP A 40 19.38 38.25 -7.44
N ALA A 41 18.73 39.33 -7.89
CA ALA A 41 18.26 39.53 -9.26
C ALA A 41 19.31 40.18 -10.18
N GLY A 42 20.53 40.41 -9.70
CA GLY A 42 21.62 41.04 -10.46
C GLY A 42 22.08 40.23 -11.68
N GLU A 43 22.93 40.85 -12.50
CA GLU A 43 23.52 40.18 -13.66
C GLU A 43 24.47 39.05 -13.23
N VAL A 44 24.62 38.06 -14.11
CA VAL A 44 25.58 36.98 -13.89
C VAL A 44 26.98 37.50 -14.18
N GLN A 45 27.84 37.41 -13.17
CA GLN A 45 29.24 37.77 -13.20
C GLN A 45 30.10 36.50 -13.33
N THR A 46 31.31 36.65 -13.86
CA THR A 46 32.27 35.56 -14.04
C THR A 46 33.54 35.89 -13.26
N TRP A 47 34.11 34.89 -12.60
CA TRP A 47 35.43 34.95 -12.01
C TRP A 47 36.33 33.93 -12.70
N CYS A 48 37.54 34.36 -13.07
CA CYS A 48 38.58 33.52 -13.65
C CYS A 48 39.80 33.45 -12.70
N PRO A 49 40.59 32.36 -12.73
CA PRO A 49 41.87 32.31 -12.03
C PRO A 49 42.77 33.52 -12.36
N GLY A 50 43.13 34.28 -11.33
CA GLY A 50 43.91 35.52 -11.44
C GLY A 50 43.11 36.79 -11.12
N ASP A 51 41.77 36.72 -11.18
CA ASP A 51 40.90 37.81 -10.74
C ASP A 51 40.88 37.91 -9.19
N PRO A 52 40.69 39.11 -8.62
CA PRO A 52 40.52 39.25 -7.17
C PRO A 52 39.27 38.49 -6.69
N VAL A 53 39.29 38.06 -5.43
CA VAL A 53 38.13 37.40 -4.78
C VAL A 53 36.92 38.35 -4.85
N PRO A 54 35.78 37.91 -5.43
CA PRO A 54 34.63 38.79 -5.55
C PRO A 54 34.02 39.15 -4.19
N ALA A 55 33.42 40.33 -4.08
CA ALA A 55 32.93 40.88 -2.81
C ALA A 55 32.04 39.92 -1.99
N PRO A 56 31.04 39.20 -2.56
CA PRO A 56 30.23 38.26 -1.79
C PRO A 56 31.04 37.12 -1.17
N PHE A 57 32.07 36.66 -1.87
CA PHE A 57 32.96 35.58 -1.42
C PHE A 57 34.04 36.08 -0.46
N ALA A 58 34.34 37.39 -0.44
CA ALA A 58 35.27 37.99 0.52
C ALA A 58 34.63 38.17 1.92
N THR A 59 33.30 38.36 1.99
CA THR A 59 32.54 38.43 3.25
C THR A 59 31.40 37.40 3.27
N PRO A 60 31.71 36.08 3.23
CA PRO A 60 30.69 35.05 3.04
C PRO A 60 29.68 34.94 4.21
N THR A 61 29.95 35.60 5.33
CA THR A 61 29.03 35.72 6.46
C THR A 61 27.82 36.63 6.19
N ASP A 62 27.86 37.46 5.15
CA ASP A 62 26.79 38.43 4.86
C ASP A 62 25.78 37.90 3.82
N PHE A 63 26.02 36.70 3.28
CA PHE A 63 25.33 36.12 2.13
C PHE A 63 24.91 34.67 2.36
N LEU A 64 23.86 34.24 1.66
CA LEU A 64 23.45 32.83 1.57
C LEU A 64 23.79 32.32 0.17
N PHE A 65 24.70 31.36 0.08
CA PHE A 65 25.20 30.78 -1.16
C PHE A 65 24.32 29.61 -1.61
N VAL A 66 23.79 29.69 -2.82
CA VAL A 66 22.91 28.70 -3.42
C VAL A 66 23.57 28.14 -4.68
N SER A 67 23.83 26.84 -4.69
CA SER A 67 24.20 26.11 -5.90
C SER A 67 23.23 24.98 -6.17
N ASP A 68 23.28 24.39 -7.37
CA ASP A 68 22.38 23.29 -7.69
C ASP A 68 22.72 22.04 -6.85
N ASN A 69 23.99 21.65 -6.79
CA ASN A 69 24.46 20.48 -6.03
C ASN A 69 25.58 20.84 -5.04
N PHE A 70 25.22 21.58 -3.98
CA PHE A 70 26.15 22.17 -3.01
C PHE A 70 27.26 21.26 -2.45
N GLY A 71 27.08 19.93 -2.43
CA GLY A 71 28.14 19.01 -2.03
C GLY A 71 29.36 19.10 -2.95
N PHE A 72 29.15 19.26 -4.26
CA PHE A 72 30.23 19.44 -5.24
C PHE A 72 30.88 20.82 -5.11
N GLU A 73 30.10 21.91 -5.12
CA GLU A 73 30.68 23.25 -5.05
C GLU A 73 31.39 23.49 -3.71
N ARG A 74 30.89 22.92 -2.62
CA ARG A 74 31.58 22.96 -1.31
C ARG A 74 32.91 22.22 -1.35
N ALA A 75 32.95 21.01 -1.91
CA ALA A 75 34.20 20.26 -2.03
C ALA A 75 35.25 21.04 -2.85
N VAL A 76 34.84 21.67 -3.96
CA VAL A 76 35.73 22.51 -4.78
C VAL A 76 36.13 23.79 -4.05
N HIS A 77 35.20 24.42 -3.32
CA HIS A 77 35.49 25.63 -2.54
C HIS A 77 36.54 25.37 -1.46
N GLU A 78 36.32 24.35 -0.62
CA GLU A 78 37.20 24.01 0.50
C GLU A 78 38.58 23.56 0.02
N ASN A 79 38.64 22.71 -1.00
CA ASN A 79 39.89 22.05 -1.38
C ASN A 79 40.65 22.78 -2.49
N ILE A 80 40.00 23.68 -3.24
CA ILE A 80 40.63 24.41 -4.34
C ILE A 80 40.58 25.93 -4.13
N LEU A 81 39.39 26.55 -4.06
CA LEU A 81 39.27 28.01 -3.98
C LEU A 81 39.93 28.58 -2.72
N ALA A 82 39.64 28.00 -1.55
CA ALA A 82 40.22 28.45 -0.29
C ALA A 82 41.73 28.18 -0.21
N ARG A 83 42.15 26.98 -0.63
CA ARG A 83 43.54 26.51 -0.52
C ARG A 83 44.49 27.18 -1.50
N HIS A 84 44.05 27.43 -2.74
CA HIS A 84 44.92 27.87 -3.84
C HIS A 84 44.67 29.30 -4.30
N TYR A 85 43.49 29.86 -4.03
CA TYR A 85 43.10 31.19 -4.52
C TYR A 85 42.73 32.18 -3.39
N GLY A 86 42.92 31.79 -2.12
CA GLY A 86 42.75 32.68 -0.97
C GLY A 86 41.30 33.05 -0.65
N PHE A 87 40.32 32.25 -1.09
CA PHE A 87 38.92 32.45 -0.74
C PHE A 87 38.70 32.15 0.76
N PRO A 88 38.02 33.03 1.51
CA PRO A 88 37.55 32.70 2.86
C PRO A 88 36.59 31.51 2.83
N PRO A 89 36.58 30.65 3.87
CA PRO A 89 35.64 29.55 3.96
C PRO A 89 34.20 30.05 4.05
N ILE A 90 33.29 29.47 3.28
CA ILE A 90 31.85 29.72 3.39
C ILE A 90 31.28 28.89 4.56
N PRO A 91 30.69 29.52 5.59
CA PRO A 91 30.05 28.79 6.69
C PRO A 91 28.93 27.89 6.17
N LEU A 92 28.82 26.67 6.71
CA LEU A 92 27.86 25.69 6.24
C LEU A 92 26.41 26.19 6.36
N GLU A 93 26.11 26.88 7.45
CA GLU A 93 24.82 27.53 7.71
C GLU A 93 24.44 28.60 6.68
N HIS A 94 25.42 29.11 5.93
CA HIS A 94 25.27 30.10 4.87
C HIS A 94 25.29 29.46 3.48
N THR A 95 24.98 28.16 3.40
CA THR A 95 24.75 27.46 2.14
C THR A 95 23.31 26.95 2.03
N ASP A 96 22.82 26.79 0.80
CA ASP A 96 21.57 26.11 0.47
C ASP A 96 21.72 25.38 -0.88
N CYS A 97 20.80 24.47 -1.17
CA CYS A 97 20.89 23.59 -2.32
C CYS A 97 19.58 23.51 -3.09
N ALA A 98 19.59 24.00 -4.34
CA ALA A 98 18.42 23.99 -5.20
C ALA A 98 17.95 22.56 -5.55
N GLU A 99 18.86 21.59 -5.73
CA GLU A 99 18.51 20.18 -5.91
C GLU A 99 17.71 19.63 -4.73
N ARG A 100 18.11 19.91 -3.48
CA ARG A 100 17.43 19.31 -2.30
C ARG A 100 16.08 19.96 -2.07
N ARG A 101 15.94 21.26 -2.33
CA ARG A 101 14.64 21.95 -2.32
C ARG A 101 13.68 21.38 -3.38
N ALA A 102 14.18 21.09 -4.58
CA ALA A 102 13.39 20.46 -5.63
C ALA A 102 12.95 19.04 -5.26
N LEU A 103 13.87 18.22 -4.76
CA LEU A 103 13.58 16.85 -4.34
C LEU A 103 12.58 16.79 -3.17
N ALA A 104 12.64 17.76 -2.24
CA ALA A 104 11.66 17.88 -1.17
C ALA A 104 10.24 18.13 -1.68
N ALA A 105 10.10 18.85 -2.79
CA ALA A 105 8.84 19.07 -3.50
C ALA A 105 8.52 17.97 -4.54
N SER A 106 9.26 16.85 -4.53
CA SER A 106 9.15 15.73 -5.50
C SER A 106 9.51 16.06 -6.95
N TYR A 107 10.17 17.20 -7.22
CA TYR A 107 10.65 17.58 -8.54
C TYR A 107 11.98 16.92 -8.90
N PRO A 108 12.36 16.86 -10.19
CA PRO A 108 13.62 16.25 -10.62
C PRO A 108 14.85 16.88 -9.95
N ALA A 109 15.81 16.03 -9.59
CA ALA A 109 17.12 16.48 -9.10
C ALA A 109 17.95 17.19 -10.18
N GLU A 110 17.87 16.71 -11.42
CA GLU A 110 18.72 17.19 -12.51
C GLU A 110 18.19 18.52 -13.07
N LEU A 111 19.03 19.56 -13.05
CA LEU A 111 18.67 20.94 -13.38
C LEU A 111 17.87 21.11 -14.68
N GLY A 112 18.31 20.49 -15.78
CA GLY A 112 17.62 20.64 -17.08
C GLY A 112 16.23 19.99 -17.09
N LEU A 113 16.12 18.76 -16.59
CA LEU A 113 14.82 18.09 -16.44
C LEU A 113 13.90 18.82 -15.44
N ARG A 114 14.49 19.45 -14.42
CA ARG A 114 13.74 20.30 -13.48
C ARG A 114 13.21 21.57 -14.15
N CYS A 115 14.01 22.23 -14.99
CA CYS A 115 13.56 23.38 -15.78
C CYS A 115 12.42 22.98 -16.71
N GLU A 116 12.51 21.82 -17.38
CA GLU A 116 11.42 21.26 -18.19
C GLU A 116 10.16 21.01 -17.35
N ALA A 117 10.29 20.37 -16.19
CA ALA A 117 9.18 20.11 -15.28
C ALA A 117 8.49 21.39 -14.76
N LEU A 118 9.26 22.48 -14.63
CA LEU A 118 8.76 23.79 -14.23
C LEU A 118 8.29 24.64 -15.44
N GLY A 119 8.57 24.23 -16.68
CA GLY A 119 8.28 25.05 -17.85
C GLY A 119 9.12 26.33 -17.92
N LEU A 120 10.35 26.28 -17.40
CA LEU A 120 11.32 27.37 -17.48
C LEU A 120 12.07 27.33 -18.83
N PRO A 121 12.52 28.47 -19.37
CA PRO A 121 13.09 28.57 -20.72
C PRO A 121 14.54 28.06 -20.83
N PHE A 122 15.07 27.42 -19.80
CA PHE A 122 16.44 26.94 -19.76
C PHE A 122 16.52 25.50 -20.30
N HIS A 123 17.35 25.29 -21.30
CA HIS A 123 17.51 24.01 -21.98
C HIS A 123 18.98 23.62 -22.08
N LYS A 124 19.24 22.31 -22.13
CA LYS A 124 20.61 21.80 -22.33
C LYS A 124 21.05 22.10 -23.74
N ASP A 125 22.15 22.84 -23.87
CA ASP A 125 22.88 22.95 -25.14
C ASP A 125 23.70 21.66 -25.39
N PRO A 126 23.38 20.86 -26.42
CA PRO A 126 24.13 19.66 -26.74
C PRO A 126 25.59 19.93 -27.14
N GLU A 127 25.88 21.06 -27.78
CA GLU A 127 27.23 21.43 -28.19
C GLU A 127 28.06 21.88 -26.99
N ALA A 128 27.50 22.69 -26.08
CA ALA A 128 28.17 23.04 -24.83
C ALA A 128 28.44 21.81 -23.96
N ARG A 129 27.52 20.83 -23.92
CA ARG A 129 27.76 19.54 -23.26
C ARG A 129 28.92 18.77 -23.89
N LYS A 130 29.03 18.75 -25.23
CA LYS A 130 30.15 18.09 -25.92
C LYS A 130 31.47 18.82 -25.64
N ALA A 131 31.46 20.16 -25.61
CA ALA A 131 32.60 20.99 -25.23
C ALA A 131 33.09 20.68 -23.81
N MET A 132 32.17 20.71 -22.83
CA MET A 132 32.46 20.29 -21.44
C MET A 132 33.09 18.89 -21.38
N MET A 133 32.54 17.91 -22.12
CA MET A 133 33.07 16.55 -22.15
C MET A 133 34.45 16.43 -22.81
N ARG A 134 34.84 17.37 -23.69
CA ARG A 134 36.17 17.43 -24.27
C ARG A 134 37.18 18.04 -23.29
N LEU A 135 36.79 19.15 -22.64
CA LEU A 135 37.63 19.93 -21.73
C LEU A 135 37.83 19.25 -20.36
N ALA A 136 36.74 18.85 -19.70
CA ALA A 136 36.75 18.47 -18.29
C ALA A 136 36.96 16.97 -18.04
N ARG A 137 36.71 16.12 -19.05
CA ARG A 137 36.83 14.66 -18.91
C ARG A 137 38.28 14.20 -19.18
N PRO A 138 38.86 13.34 -18.32
CA PRO A 138 40.18 12.77 -18.56
C PRO A 138 40.26 12.09 -19.93
N GLN A 139 41.25 12.47 -20.74
CA GLN A 139 41.51 11.85 -22.05
C GLN A 139 42.53 10.72 -21.92
N THR A 140 42.36 9.63 -22.67
CA THR A 140 43.34 8.52 -22.64
C THR A 140 44.61 8.91 -23.39
N LYS A 141 45.78 8.42 -22.94
CA LYS A 141 47.07 8.65 -23.62
C LYS A 141 47.03 8.30 -25.11
N LYS A 142 46.37 7.19 -25.46
CA LYS A 142 46.16 6.78 -26.86
C LYS A 142 45.39 7.81 -27.68
N LYS A 143 44.41 8.49 -27.07
CA LYS A 143 43.60 9.50 -27.76
C LYS A 143 44.36 10.80 -27.92
N LEU A 144 45.08 11.26 -26.89
CA LEU A 144 45.97 12.43 -26.94
C LEU A 144 47.04 12.29 -28.03
N ASN A 145 47.68 11.11 -28.14
CA ASN A 145 48.70 10.88 -29.15
C ASN A 145 48.15 10.86 -30.60
N ASN A 146 46.93 10.36 -30.79
CA ASN A 146 46.33 10.21 -32.12
C ASN A 146 45.58 11.46 -32.60
N LYS A 147 45.16 12.33 -31.66
CA LYS A 147 44.44 13.58 -31.93
C LYS A 147 44.92 14.62 -30.91
N PRO A 148 46.04 15.31 -31.17
CA PRO A 148 46.48 16.41 -30.32
C PRO A 148 45.38 17.47 -30.22
N GLU A 149 45.36 18.18 -29.10
CA GLU A 149 44.36 19.22 -28.85
C GLU A 149 44.51 20.36 -29.87
N ASP A 150 43.41 20.73 -30.53
CA ASP A 150 43.35 21.89 -31.42
C ASP A 150 43.10 23.15 -30.57
N PRO A 151 44.05 24.11 -30.51
CA PRO A 151 43.88 25.33 -29.71
C PRO A 151 42.63 26.14 -30.07
N ALA A 152 42.28 26.22 -31.36
CA ALA A 152 41.10 26.97 -31.80
C ALA A 152 39.81 26.26 -31.39
N GLN A 153 39.77 24.93 -31.43
CA GLN A 153 38.65 24.16 -30.89
C GLN A 153 38.54 24.32 -29.37
N ARG A 154 39.66 24.31 -28.67
CA ARG A 154 39.70 24.48 -27.22
C ARG A 154 39.16 25.85 -26.80
N GLU A 155 39.52 26.91 -27.51
CA GLU A 155 39.00 28.27 -27.26
C GLU A 155 37.48 28.34 -27.50
N ARG A 156 36.99 27.78 -28.61
CA ARG A 156 35.54 27.67 -28.87
C ARG A 156 34.82 26.89 -27.76
N ASP A 157 35.42 25.80 -27.29
CA ASP A 157 34.85 24.97 -26.24
C ASP A 157 34.77 25.72 -24.90
N LEU A 158 35.76 26.56 -24.58
CA LEU A 158 35.74 27.39 -23.37
C LEU A 158 34.64 28.44 -23.42
N VAL A 159 34.42 29.09 -24.56
CA VAL A 159 33.34 30.07 -24.74
C VAL A 159 31.97 29.39 -24.55
N LEU A 160 31.76 28.23 -25.18
CA LEU A 160 30.52 27.46 -24.99
C LEU A 160 30.32 27.00 -23.55
N LEU A 161 31.40 26.60 -22.87
CA LEU A 161 31.35 26.20 -21.47
C LEU A 161 31.01 27.38 -20.54
N LEU A 162 31.54 28.58 -20.83
CA LEU A 162 31.24 29.79 -20.06
C LEU A 162 29.77 30.19 -20.18
N GLU A 163 29.23 30.21 -21.39
CA GLU A 163 27.81 30.52 -21.62
C GLU A 163 26.89 29.48 -20.98
N ARG A 164 27.29 28.21 -20.98
CA ARG A 164 26.59 27.16 -20.22
C ARG A 164 26.61 27.45 -18.72
N CYS A 165 27.76 27.76 -18.13
CA CYS A 165 27.88 28.05 -16.69
C CYS A 165 27.01 29.25 -16.29
N LYS A 166 27.00 30.32 -17.10
CA LYS A 166 26.09 31.46 -16.87
C LYS A 166 24.62 31.05 -16.91
N SER A 167 24.23 30.24 -17.90
CA SER A 167 22.87 29.70 -18.02
C SER A 167 22.50 28.82 -16.82
N ASP A 168 23.41 27.98 -16.32
CA ASP A 168 23.17 27.12 -15.16
C ASP A 168 22.98 27.94 -13.87
N VAL A 169 23.68 29.08 -13.69
CA VAL A 169 23.40 30.04 -12.60
C VAL A 169 22.00 30.64 -12.72
N GLN A 170 21.61 31.08 -13.92
CA GLN A 170 20.27 31.64 -14.16
C GLN A 170 19.17 30.60 -13.92
N ALA A 171 19.37 29.38 -14.40
CA ALA A 171 18.46 28.26 -14.24
C ALA A 171 18.33 27.85 -12.76
N THR A 172 19.45 27.79 -12.03
CA THR A 172 19.47 27.50 -10.58
C THR A 172 18.70 28.57 -9.81
N ARG A 173 18.96 29.86 -10.10
CA ARG A 173 18.22 30.99 -9.51
C ARG A 173 16.72 30.90 -9.80
N ALA A 174 16.34 30.65 -11.05
CA ALA A 174 14.95 30.56 -11.45
C ALA A 174 14.23 29.38 -10.78
N CYS A 175 14.86 28.21 -10.73
CA CYS A 175 14.32 27.04 -10.03
C CYS A 175 14.17 27.32 -8.53
N PHE A 176 15.23 27.81 -7.87
CA PHE A 176 15.23 28.03 -6.43
C PHE A 176 14.15 29.04 -5.99
N ASN A 177 13.84 30.02 -6.83
CA ASN A 177 12.82 31.02 -6.54
C ASN A 177 11.43 30.66 -7.08
N ASP A 178 11.26 29.50 -7.74
CA ASP A 178 9.97 29.09 -8.29
C ASP A 178 8.96 28.80 -7.14
N PRO A 179 7.74 29.36 -7.19
CA PRO A 179 6.75 29.16 -6.12
C PRO A 179 6.33 27.71 -5.91
N ARG A 180 6.50 26.82 -6.91
CA ARG A 180 6.20 25.39 -6.78
C ARG A 180 7.25 24.63 -5.98
N LEU A 181 8.42 25.24 -5.77
CA LEU A 181 9.49 24.69 -4.94
C LEU A 181 9.57 25.54 -3.67
N PRO A 182 8.69 25.35 -2.66
CA PRO A 182 8.73 26.16 -1.45
C PRO A 182 10.04 25.97 -0.67
N PRO A 183 10.46 26.94 0.15
CA PRO A 183 11.60 26.77 1.05
C PRO A 183 11.42 25.54 1.95
N LEU A 184 12.53 24.90 2.32
CA LEU A 184 12.50 23.84 3.32
C LEU A 184 11.99 24.39 4.66
N LEU A 185 11.21 23.57 5.38
CA LEU A 185 10.87 23.86 6.78
C LEU A 185 12.16 24.02 7.59
N PRO A 186 12.18 24.86 8.66
CA PRO A 186 13.37 25.06 9.48
C PRO A 186 14.02 23.76 9.96
N GLU A 187 13.21 22.77 10.34
CA GLU A 187 13.66 21.44 10.78
C GLU A 187 14.29 20.64 9.64
N GLU A 188 13.72 20.69 8.44
CA GLU A 188 14.27 20.04 7.25
C GLU A 188 15.54 20.74 6.77
N ARG A 189 15.64 22.06 6.92
CA ARG A 189 16.89 22.80 6.68
C ARG A 189 17.97 22.40 7.68
N ALA A 190 17.64 22.27 8.97
CA ALA A 190 18.59 21.77 9.96
C ALA A 190 19.09 20.35 9.63
N LEU A 191 18.20 19.50 9.09
CA LEU A 191 18.55 18.16 8.61
C LEU A 191 19.42 18.18 7.34
N LEU A 192 19.18 19.10 6.40
CA LEU A 192 20.06 19.29 5.24
C LEU A 192 21.48 19.64 5.69
N LEU A 193 21.64 20.57 6.64
CA LEU A 193 22.96 20.92 7.17
C LEU A 193 23.59 19.75 7.94
N LEU A 194 22.78 18.98 8.68
CA LEU A 194 23.27 17.79 9.36
C LEU A 194 23.72 16.69 8.37
N ASP A 195 22.95 16.42 7.33
CA ASP A 195 23.33 15.52 6.22
C ASP A 195 24.68 15.94 5.64
N ALA A 196 24.87 17.24 5.43
CA ALA A 196 26.13 17.81 4.95
C ALA A 196 27.29 17.58 5.92
N ARG A 197 27.08 17.69 7.25
CA ARG A 197 28.09 17.41 8.29
C ARG A 197 28.43 15.92 8.40
N ILE A 198 27.43 15.05 8.34
CA ILE A 198 27.62 13.59 8.30
C ILE A 198 28.44 13.21 7.07
N ASN A 199 28.10 13.75 5.90
CA ASN A 199 28.84 13.51 4.66
C ASN A 199 30.29 14.05 4.70
N SER A 200 30.52 15.22 5.30
CA SER A 200 31.88 15.77 5.49
C SER A 200 32.72 14.94 6.45
N ARG A 201 32.12 14.40 7.52
CA ARG A 201 32.79 13.43 8.39
C ARG A 201 33.11 12.17 7.60
N GLY A 202 32.11 11.55 6.98
CA GLY A 202 32.24 10.26 6.32
C GLY A 202 32.46 9.10 7.30
N ILE A 203 32.48 7.88 6.77
CA ILE A 203 32.75 6.64 7.52
C ILE A 203 34.06 6.03 7.03
N ALA A 204 34.86 5.44 7.93
CA ALA A 204 36.14 4.86 7.56
C ALA A 204 35.95 3.55 6.78
N ALA A 205 36.75 3.37 5.73
CA ALA A 205 36.85 2.15 4.96
C ALA A 205 37.91 1.24 5.59
N HIS A 206 37.58 -0.05 5.70
CA HIS A 206 38.52 -1.05 6.21
C HIS A 206 39.47 -1.50 5.08
N ILE A 207 40.51 -0.69 4.82
CA ILE A 207 41.42 -0.86 3.67
C ILE A 207 42.04 -2.26 3.60
N PRO A 208 42.63 -2.84 4.68
CA PRO A 208 43.21 -4.18 4.61
C PRO A 208 42.21 -5.25 4.17
N PHE A 209 40.99 -5.20 4.74
CA PHE A 209 39.92 -6.11 4.35
C PHE A 209 39.48 -5.90 2.90
N LEU A 210 39.32 -4.65 2.45
CA LEU A 210 38.91 -4.34 1.08
C LEU A 210 39.91 -4.84 0.03
N GLU A 211 41.21 -4.64 0.27
CA GLU A 211 42.28 -5.09 -0.63
C GLU A 211 42.36 -6.61 -0.69
N ALA A 212 42.33 -7.28 0.46
CA ALA A 212 42.38 -8.73 0.55
C ALA A 212 41.12 -9.38 -0.06
N ALA A 213 39.93 -8.87 0.27
CA ALA A 213 38.66 -9.35 -0.29
C ALA A 213 38.59 -9.15 -1.81
N ARG A 214 39.12 -8.03 -2.33
CA ARG A 214 39.24 -7.80 -3.78
C ARG A 214 40.17 -8.80 -4.43
N THR A 215 41.34 -9.03 -3.84
CA THR A 215 42.37 -9.95 -4.35
C THR A 215 41.83 -11.38 -4.39
N LEU A 216 41.26 -11.85 -3.28
CA LEU A 216 40.61 -13.15 -3.21
C LEU A 216 39.52 -13.29 -4.26
N ALA A 217 38.65 -12.27 -4.40
CA ALA A 217 37.56 -12.33 -5.36
C ALA A 217 38.03 -12.38 -6.82
N ILE A 218 39.12 -11.69 -7.17
CA ILE A 218 39.74 -11.77 -8.49
C ILE A 218 40.28 -13.18 -8.72
N ASN A 219 41.01 -13.73 -7.75
CA ASN A 219 41.64 -15.05 -7.86
C ASN A 219 40.59 -16.16 -8.02
N GLU A 220 39.56 -16.20 -7.16
CA GLU A 220 38.48 -17.19 -7.26
C GLU A 220 37.73 -17.08 -8.58
N ARG A 221 37.42 -15.85 -9.04
CA ARG A 221 36.73 -15.66 -10.32
C ARG A 221 37.58 -16.05 -11.50
N ASN A 222 38.89 -15.77 -11.47
CA ASN A 222 39.81 -16.18 -12.53
C ASN A 222 39.89 -17.71 -12.61
N ALA A 223 40.00 -18.41 -11.47
CA ALA A 223 39.98 -19.87 -11.45
C ALA A 223 38.70 -20.45 -12.07
N ILE A 224 37.54 -19.90 -11.71
CA ILE A 224 36.25 -20.32 -12.28
C ILE A 224 36.18 -20.02 -13.78
N ASN A 225 36.64 -18.84 -14.21
CA ASN A 225 36.64 -18.44 -15.62
C ASN A 225 37.58 -19.33 -16.45
N THR A 226 38.76 -19.68 -15.94
CA THR A 226 39.67 -20.64 -16.57
C THR A 226 39.01 -22.01 -16.70
N ARG A 227 38.28 -22.47 -15.68
CA ARG A 227 37.55 -23.74 -15.76
C ARG A 227 36.40 -23.68 -16.76
N LEU A 228 35.67 -22.57 -16.84
CA LEU A 228 34.64 -22.36 -17.87
C LEU A 228 35.23 -22.36 -19.29
N ASP A 229 36.35 -21.67 -19.48
CA ASP A 229 37.05 -21.59 -20.77
C ASP A 229 37.48 -22.99 -21.22
N TYR A 230 38.06 -23.78 -20.32
CA TYR A 230 38.41 -25.18 -20.57
C TYR A 230 37.18 -26.04 -20.87
N LEU A 231 36.16 -26.03 -19.99
CA LEU A 231 34.95 -26.84 -20.11
C LEU A 231 34.21 -26.58 -21.43
N THR A 232 34.30 -25.36 -21.95
CA THR A 232 33.56 -24.90 -23.14
C THR A 232 34.44 -24.69 -24.36
N ALA A 233 35.70 -25.16 -24.32
CA ALA A 233 36.68 -25.01 -25.40
C ALA A 233 36.79 -23.56 -25.95
N GLY A 234 36.78 -22.57 -25.05
CA GLY A 234 36.93 -21.16 -25.39
C GLY A 234 35.66 -20.41 -25.80
N VAL A 235 34.50 -21.09 -25.82
CA VAL A 235 33.20 -20.45 -26.17
C VAL A 235 32.74 -19.51 -25.04
N ILE A 236 32.93 -19.92 -23.79
CA ILE A 236 32.56 -19.17 -22.58
C ILE A 236 33.82 -18.93 -21.75
N LYS A 237 34.29 -17.69 -21.75
CA LYS A 237 35.52 -17.25 -21.08
C LYS A 237 35.26 -16.58 -19.74
N SER A 238 34.00 -16.26 -19.44
CA SER A 238 33.63 -15.55 -18.22
C SER A 238 32.25 -15.93 -17.74
N VAL A 239 32.12 -16.04 -16.40
CA VAL A 239 30.84 -16.17 -15.69
C VAL A 239 29.83 -15.08 -16.06
N ASP A 240 30.27 -13.93 -16.59
CA ASP A 240 29.41 -12.81 -16.98
C ASP A 240 28.78 -12.97 -18.36
N GLN A 241 29.18 -13.97 -19.15
CA GLN A 241 28.58 -14.26 -20.45
C GLN A 241 27.25 -15.02 -20.28
N VAL A 242 26.33 -14.43 -19.50
CA VAL A 242 25.05 -15.01 -19.07
C VAL A 242 24.26 -15.58 -20.24
N GLN A 243 24.19 -14.85 -21.35
CA GLN A 243 23.47 -15.30 -22.54
C GLN A 243 24.06 -16.61 -23.11
N ARG A 244 25.38 -16.68 -23.24
CA ARG A 244 26.07 -17.89 -23.76
C ARG A 244 25.96 -19.08 -22.81
N ILE A 245 26.08 -18.83 -21.50
CA ILE A 245 25.88 -19.87 -20.48
C ILE A 245 24.46 -20.41 -20.56
N ARG A 246 23.46 -19.53 -20.75
CA ARG A 246 22.05 -19.93 -20.87
C ARG A 246 21.81 -20.74 -22.13
N GLU A 247 22.34 -20.30 -23.27
CA GLU A 247 22.26 -21.02 -24.53
C GLU A 247 22.91 -22.41 -24.43
N ALA A 248 24.10 -22.51 -23.83
CA ALA A 248 24.78 -23.78 -23.63
C ALA A 248 24.03 -24.72 -22.67
N ALA A 249 23.46 -24.19 -21.58
CA ALA A 249 22.62 -24.97 -20.67
C ALA A 249 21.33 -25.46 -21.35
N ASN A 250 20.70 -24.62 -22.18
CA ASN A 250 19.46 -24.96 -22.89
C ASN A 250 19.71 -25.94 -24.04
N ALA A 251 20.88 -25.89 -24.68
CA ALA A 251 21.31 -26.90 -25.65
C ALA A 251 21.43 -28.30 -25.03
N CYS A 252 21.60 -28.39 -23.71
CA CYS A 252 21.56 -29.63 -22.94
C CYS A 252 20.15 -30.01 -22.44
N GLY A 253 19.09 -29.33 -22.89
CA GLY A 253 17.70 -29.68 -22.58
C GLY A 253 17.12 -29.07 -21.29
N LEU A 254 17.76 -28.05 -20.70
CA LEU A 254 17.32 -27.47 -19.42
C LEU A 254 16.23 -26.39 -19.51
N ASP A 255 16.00 -25.82 -20.71
CA ASP A 255 15.02 -24.75 -21.01
C ASP A 255 14.91 -23.63 -19.95
N LEU A 256 16.04 -22.99 -19.66
CA LEU A 256 16.16 -21.92 -18.68
C LEU A 256 15.86 -20.56 -19.30
N GLY A 257 14.86 -19.86 -18.74
CA GLY A 257 14.57 -18.45 -19.06
C GLY A 257 15.56 -17.46 -18.42
N SER A 258 16.18 -17.81 -17.29
CA SER A 258 17.11 -16.95 -16.53
C SER A 258 18.24 -17.76 -15.89
N LEU A 259 19.37 -17.11 -15.59
CA LEU A 259 20.45 -17.65 -14.76
C LEU A 259 20.62 -16.89 -13.44
N GLY A 260 19.51 -16.43 -12.87
CA GLY A 260 19.48 -15.91 -11.51
C GLY A 260 19.74 -17.04 -10.49
N LYS A 261 20.09 -16.66 -9.25
CA LYS A 261 20.39 -17.62 -8.16
C LYS A 261 19.31 -18.71 -8.03
N ARG A 262 18.02 -18.32 -8.09
CA ARG A 262 16.88 -19.25 -8.02
C ARG A 262 16.82 -20.20 -9.22
N SER A 263 16.91 -19.67 -10.44
CA SER A 263 16.83 -20.49 -11.67
C SER A 263 17.99 -21.48 -11.79
N VAL A 264 19.19 -21.09 -11.37
CA VAL A 264 20.36 -22.01 -11.38
C VAL A 264 20.20 -23.10 -10.33
N ALA A 265 19.75 -22.75 -9.12
CA ALA A 265 19.47 -23.74 -8.07
C ALA A 265 18.39 -24.75 -8.51
N ALA A 266 17.28 -24.25 -9.07
CA ALA A 266 16.22 -25.06 -9.66
C ALA A 266 16.72 -26.03 -10.75
N ALA A 267 17.60 -25.56 -11.62
CA ALA A 267 18.18 -26.38 -12.68
C ALA A 267 19.09 -27.48 -12.10
N LEU A 268 19.91 -27.17 -11.10
CA LEU A 268 20.77 -28.14 -10.41
C LEU A 268 19.99 -29.19 -9.60
N ALA A 269 18.85 -28.79 -9.03
CA ALA A 269 17.94 -29.68 -8.30
C ALA A 269 17.38 -30.81 -9.17
N ARG A 270 17.28 -30.60 -10.49
CA ARG A 270 16.90 -31.65 -11.47
C ARG A 270 18.02 -32.66 -11.75
N GLN A 271 19.13 -32.57 -11.03
CA GLN A 271 20.32 -33.41 -11.16
C GLN A 271 20.78 -33.58 -12.62
N PRO A 272 21.01 -32.49 -13.37
CA PRO A 272 21.65 -32.60 -14.67
C PRO A 272 23.01 -33.27 -14.51
N GLU A 273 23.44 -33.98 -15.55
CA GLU A 273 24.71 -34.71 -15.55
C GLU A 273 25.75 -34.03 -16.47
N GLY A 274 27.01 -34.40 -16.26
CA GLY A 274 28.13 -34.01 -17.12
C GLY A 274 28.27 -32.50 -17.30
N PHE A 275 28.37 -32.07 -18.55
CA PHE A 275 28.65 -30.67 -18.94
C PHE A 275 27.65 -29.66 -18.35
N ALA A 276 26.36 -29.98 -18.38
CA ALA A 276 25.30 -29.07 -17.94
C ALA A 276 25.35 -28.81 -16.43
N ARG A 277 25.62 -29.85 -15.64
CA ARG A 277 25.83 -29.75 -14.17
C ARG A 277 26.99 -28.83 -13.87
N GLU A 278 28.14 -29.13 -14.47
CA GLU A 278 29.38 -28.43 -14.16
C GLU A 278 29.30 -26.95 -14.57
N LEU A 279 28.73 -26.66 -15.74
CA LEU A 279 28.50 -25.30 -16.22
C LEU A 279 27.64 -24.48 -15.23
N LEU A 280 26.56 -25.05 -14.71
CA LEU A 280 25.67 -24.41 -13.75
C LEU A 280 26.32 -24.24 -12.37
N VAL A 281 27.09 -25.23 -11.89
CA VAL A 281 27.86 -25.13 -10.64
C VAL A 281 28.89 -24.01 -10.73
N LEU A 282 29.64 -23.92 -11.83
CA LEU A 282 30.62 -22.84 -12.05
C LEU A 282 29.94 -21.46 -12.08
N ARG A 283 28.79 -21.36 -12.75
CA ARG A 283 27.97 -20.14 -12.72
C ARG A 283 27.51 -19.79 -11.31
N GLN A 284 26.96 -20.75 -10.57
CA GLN A 284 26.50 -20.55 -9.19
C GLN A 284 27.65 -20.10 -8.28
N ARG A 285 28.83 -20.69 -8.44
CA ARG A 285 30.00 -20.39 -7.63
C ARG A 285 30.62 -19.03 -7.93
N GLY A 286 30.60 -18.57 -9.19
CA GLY A 286 31.28 -17.33 -9.60
C GLY A 286 30.41 -16.08 -9.69
N ALA A 287 29.08 -16.21 -9.65
CA ALA A 287 28.13 -15.12 -9.92
C ALA A 287 27.87 -14.17 -8.73
N TYR A 288 28.91 -13.75 -8.00
CA TYR A 288 28.79 -12.84 -6.85
C TYR A 288 29.07 -11.39 -7.26
N SER A 289 28.01 -10.59 -7.41
CA SER A 289 28.10 -9.18 -7.80
C SER A 289 28.65 -8.25 -6.72
N SER A 290 28.51 -8.62 -5.45
CA SER A 290 29.03 -7.90 -4.27
C SER A 290 30.54 -7.66 -4.34
N THR A 291 31.29 -8.61 -4.91
CA THR A 291 32.75 -8.54 -5.08
C THR A 291 33.22 -7.38 -5.96
N ARG A 292 32.35 -6.85 -6.84
CA ARG A 292 32.67 -5.71 -7.70
C ARG A 292 32.73 -4.40 -6.92
N LYS A 293 32.09 -4.34 -5.74
CA LYS A 293 32.02 -3.13 -4.91
C LYS A 293 33.37 -2.78 -4.29
N TYR A 294 34.23 -3.75 -3.99
CA TYR A 294 35.49 -3.52 -3.27
C TYR A 294 36.42 -2.57 -4.01
N LYS A 295 36.61 -2.78 -5.32
CA LYS A 295 37.38 -1.85 -6.16
C LYS A 295 36.81 -0.43 -6.08
N LYS A 296 35.48 -0.30 -6.13
CA LYS A 296 34.81 1.00 -6.16
C LYS A 296 34.91 1.72 -4.81
N LEU A 297 34.83 0.99 -3.70
CA LEU A 297 35.02 1.52 -2.35
C LEU A 297 36.46 1.99 -2.13
N LEU A 298 37.46 1.26 -2.63
CA LEU A 298 38.85 1.70 -2.62
C LEU A 298 39.06 3.00 -3.43
N GLU A 299 38.40 3.15 -4.58
CA GLU A 299 38.50 4.35 -5.43
C GLU A 299 37.86 5.61 -4.81
N VAL A 300 36.95 5.46 -3.84
CA VAL A 300 36.24 6.58 -3.19
C VAL A 300 36.65 6.78 -1.73
N ALA A 301 37.51 5.91 -1.19
CA ALA A 301 38.11 6.09 0.13
C ALA A 301 39.28 7.06 0.00
N HIS A 302 39.35 8.04 0.90
CA HIS A 302 40.44 9.01 0.87
C HIS A 302 41.79 8.31 1.18
N PRO A 303 42.87 8.61 0.43
CA PRO A 303 44.11 7.86 0.51
C PRO A 303 44.84 7.96 1.86
N VAL A 304 44.57 9.02 2.63
CA VAL A 304 45.23 9.28 3.92
C VAL A 304 44.38 8.83 5.11
N ASP A 305 43.20 9.43 5.31
CA ASP A 305 42.32 9.11 6.45
C ASP A 305 41.34 7.96 6.19
N HIS A 306 41.35 7.38 4.99
CA HIS A 306 40.54 6.24 4.59
C HIS A 306 39.03 6.44 4.70
N ARG A 307 38.54 7.69 4.82
CA ARG A 307 37.11 7.95 4.96
C ARG A 307 36.43 8.05 3.60
N ILE A 308 35.23 7.49 3.54
CA ILE A 308 34.31 7.63 2.41
C ILE A 308 33.34 8.76 2.76
N ARG A 309 33.38 9.83 1.96
CA ARG A 309 32.58 11.06 2.14
C ARG A 309 31.53 11.21 1.03
N ASP A 310 30.55 12.07 1.27
CA ASP A 310 29.46 12.38 0.34
C ASP A 310 28.70 11.12 -0.17
N ALA A 311 28.59 10.11 0.70
CA ALA A 311 27.98 8.83 0.37
C ALA A 311 26.45 8.83 0.52
N LEU A 312 25.87 9.85 1.16
CA LEU A 312 24.46 9.95 1.52
C LEU A 312 23.81 11.18 0.88
N ARG A 313 22.51 11.10 0.60
CA ARG A 313 21.71 12.21 0.11
C ARG A 313 20.32 12.16 0.72
N ILE A 314 19.95 13.20 1.47
CA ILE A 314 18.57 13.43 1.93
C ILE A 314 17.63 13.64 0.74
N TYR A 315 16.36 13.22 0.88
CA TYR A 315 15.37 13.21 -0.22
C TYR A 315 15.80 12.39 -1.46
N GLY A 316 16.60 11.34 -1.24
CA GLY A 316 16.97 10.39 -2.28
C GLY A 316 15.79 9.55 -2.80
N ALA A 317 14.70 9.46 -2.05
CA ALA A 317 13.45 8.80 -2.44
C ALA A 317 12.21 9.62 -2.02
N GLY A 318 11.08 9.39 -2.70
CA GLY A 318 9.83 10.17 -2.56
C GLY A 318 9.31 10.40 -1.14
N PRO A 319 9.34 9.41 -0.21
CA PRO A 319 8.94 9.63 1.19
C PRO A 319 9.85 10.57 1.98
N GLY A 320 10.91 11.10 1.37
CA GLY A 320 11.94 11.92 1.99
C GLY A 320 13.14 11.13 2.52
N ARG A 321 13.17 9.80 2.31
CA ARG A 321 14.26 8.93 2.77
C ARG A 321 15.60 9.32 2.18
N TRP A 322 16.64 9.16 2.98
CA TRP A 322 18.01 9.17 2.49
C TRP A 322 18.25 8.02 1.53
N SER A 323 19.02 8.29 0.48
CA SER A 323 19.64 7.27 -0.36
C SER A 323 21.14 7.36 -0.24
N SER A 324 21.85 6.25 -0.31
CA SER A 324 23.27 6.33 -0.62
C SER A 324 23.48 6.62 -2.11
N VAL A 325 24.38 7.56 -2.41
CA VAL A 325 24.69 8.08 -3.75
C VAL A 325 26.15 7.83 -4.11
N GLY A 326 26.50 8.11 -5.36
CA GLY A 326 27.83 7.82 -5.87
C GLY A 326 28.07 6.33 -6.07
N ALA A 327 29.33 5.97 -6.21
CA ALA A 327 29.68 4.64 -6.69
C ALA A 327 29.85 3.59 -5.58
N GLY A 328 29.94 4.00 -4.31
CA GLY A 328 30.09 3.10 -3.16
C GLY A 328 28.79 2.40 -2.71
N GLN A 329 27.62 3.01 -2.92
CA GLN A 329 26.28 2.52 -2.49
C GLN A 329 26.31 1.69 -1.19
N LEU A 330 26.48 2.39 -0.06
CA LEU A 330 26.75 1.80 1.25
C LEU A 330 25.52 1.16 1.90
N GLN A 331 24.31 1.58 1.54
CA GLN A 331 23.07 1.07 2.15
C GLN A 331 22.70 -0.35 1.67
N ASN A 332 23.29 -0.82 0.55
CA ASN A 332 23.03 -2.15 -0.01
C ASN A 332 24.15 -3.18 0.31
N LEU A 333 24.89 -3.01 1.40
CA LEU A 333 25.83 -4.02 1.88
C LEU A 333 25.08 -5.23 2.45
N ALA A 334 25.51 -6.45 2.11
CA ALA A 334 24.80 -7.66 2.50
C ALA A 334 24.90 -7.87 4.02
N ARG A 335 23.79 -8.24 4.65
CA ARG A 335 23.72 -8.61 6.06
C ARG A 335 24.35 -10.00 6.27
N ASN A 336 24.89 -10.21 7.46
CA ASN A 336 25.41 -11.50 7.89
C ASN A 336 24.29 -12.45 8.34
N ASP A 337 23.33 -12.71 7.45
CA ASP A 337 22.18 -13.57 7.76
C ASP A 337 22.58 -15.04 7.97
N ARG A 338 23.81 -15.41 7.58
CA ARG A 338 24.38 -16.73 7.82
C ARG A 338 25.02 -16.86 9.19
N GLU A 339 25.03 -15.82 10.02
CA GLU A 339 25.66 -15.81 11.36
C GLU A 339 27.12 -16.29 11.33
N LEU A 340 27.89 -15.85 10.33
CA LEU A 340 29.32 -16.16 10.22
C LEU A 340 30.10 -15.45 11.33
N PRO A 341 31.13 -16.07 11.93
CA PRO A 341 31.86 -15.47 13.04
C PRO A 341 32.75 -14.31 12.59
N ALA A 342 32.99 -13.37 13.50
CA ALA A 342 33.82 -12.19 13.25
C ALA A 342 35.27 -12.54 12.86
N THR A 343 35.79 -13.70 13.31
CA THR A 343 37.12 -14.22 12.96
C THR A 343 37.35 -14.40 11.47
N LEU A 344 36.29 -14.55 10.66
CA LEU A 344 36.43 -14.63 9.21
C LEU A 344 36.87 -13.32 8.56
N VAL A 345 36.73 -12.19 9.25
CA VAL A 345 37.33 -10.92 8.78
C VAL A 345 38.84 -11.05 8.72
N ASP A 346 39.46 -11.61 9.77
CA ASP A 346 40.91 -11.84 9.83
C ASP A 346 41.35 -12.90 8.82
N ALA A 347 40.58 -13.98 8.64
CA ALA A 347 40.85 -14.98 7.61
C ALA A 347 40.85 -14.38 6.19
N VAL A 348 39.92 -13.46 5.90
CA VAL A 348 39.92 -12.72 4.61
C VAL A 348 41.16 -11.86 4.47
N ILE A 349 41.54 -11.11 5.51
CA ILE A 349 42.74 -10.24 5.50
C ILE A 349 44.01 -11.08 5.29
N ALA A 350 44.11 -12.23 5.95
CA ALA A 350 45.21 -13.18 5.81
C ALA A 350 45.24 -13.87 4.44
N GLY A 351 44.15 -13.80 3.66
CA GLY A 351 44.00 -14.55 2.42
C GLY A 351 43.88 -16.05 2.63
N ASP A 352 43.41 -16.48 3.81
CA ASP A 352 43.26 -17.89 4.19
C ASP A 352 42.05 -18.52 3.49
N ARG A 353 42.27 -18.89 2.24
CA ARG A 353 41.25 -19.50 1.39
C ARG A 353 40.71 -20.81 1.99
N ASP A 354 41.56 -21.58 2.64
CA ASP A 354 41.20 -22.91 3.14
C ASP A 354 40.28 -22.79 4.36
N GLU A 355 40.57 -21.85 5.28
CA GLU A 355 39.64 -21.53 6.37
C GLU A 355 38.31 -21.03 5.82
N LEU A 356 38.30 -20.10 4.85
CA LEU A 356 37.04 -19.62 4.24
C LEU A 356 36.25 -20.75 3.58
N ALA A 357 36.93 -21.72 2.95
CA ALA A 357 36.29 -22.85 2.29
C ALA A 357 35.55 -23.78 3.26
N ARG A 358 35.96 -23.84 4.53
CA ARG A 358 35.24 -24.59 5.59
C ARG A 358 33.85 -24.02 5.87
N TRP A 359 33.60 -22.77 5.50
CA TRP A 359 32.32 -22.07 5.66
C TRP A 359 31.49 -22.03 4.36
N GLY A 360 31.94 -22.79 3.35
CA GLY A 360 31.34 -22.87 2.02
C GLY A 360 32.13 -22.08 0.98
N ASN A 361 31.47 -21.69 -0.11
CA ASN A 361 32.14 -20.97 -1.20
C ASN A 361 32.79 -19.67 -0.70
N PRO A 362 34.12 -19.46 -0.86
CA PRO A 362 34.82 -18.27 -0.39
C PRO A 362 34.21 -16.94 -0.88
N LEU A 363 33.71 -16.88 -2.13
CA LEU A 363 33.04 -15.69 -2.66
C LEU A 363 31.72 -15.40 -1.94
N GLN A 364 31.01 -16.44 -1.51
CA GLN A 364 29.79 -16.31 -0.73
C GLN A 364 30.09 -15.84 0.68
N VAL A 365 31.12 -16.40 1.31
CA VAL A 365 31.57 -16.03 2.66
C VAL A 365 31.97 -14.56 2.69
N VAL A 366 32.87 -14.14 1.80
CA VAL A 366 33.29 -12.74 1.66
C VAL A 366 32.11 -11.82 1.35
N SER A 367 31.14 -12.27 0.54
CA SER A 367 29.92 -11.51 0.30
C SER A 367 29.05 -11.36 1.55
N ALA A 368 28.97 -12.37 2.40
CA ALA A 368 28.12 -12.37 3.60
C ALA A 368 28.70 -11.51 4.73
N VAL A 369 30.04 -11.43 4.84
CA VAL A 369 30.72 -10.51 5.78
C VAL A 369 30.98 -9.12 5.19
N SER A 370 30.35 -8.77 4.06
CA SER A 370 30.64 -7.52 3.31
C SER A 370 30.43 -6.22 4.10
N ARG A 371 29.71 -6.23 5.22
CA ARG A 371 29.62 -5.05 6.11
C ARG A 371 30.94 -4.73 6.81
N ALA A 372 31.90 -5.66 6.88
CA ALA A 372 33.24 -5.44 7.42
C ALA A 372 34.09 -4.47 6.56
N VAL A 373 33.62 -4.06 5.37
CA VAL A 373 34.26 -3.02 4.56
C VAL A 373 34.23 -1.64 5.20
N LEU A 374 33.37 -1.42 6.20
CA LEU A 374 33.29 -0.19 6.97
C LEU A 374 33.79 -0.46 8.39
N CYS A 375 34.62 0.44 8.90
CA CYS A 375 35.19 0.35 10.24
C CYS A 375 35.13 1.69 10.99
N ALA A 376 35.43 1.63 12.28
CA ALA A 376 35.71 2.81 13.07
C ALA A 376 37.11 3.34 12.76
N GLY A 377 37.34 4.63 12.99
CA GLY A 377 38.68 5.21 13.03
C GLY A 377 39.56 4.58 14.13
N PRO A 378 40.89 4.76 14.07
CA PRO A 378 41.81 4.22 15.07
C PRO A 378 41.43 4.61 16.51
N GLY A 379 41.33 3.63 17.41
CA GLY A 379 40.96 3.83 18.82
C GLY A 379 39.48 4.16 19.06
N GLN A 380 38.63 4.03 18.04
CA GLN A 380 37.19 4.27 18.11
C GLN A 380 36.41 2.96 17.91
N HIS A 381 35.14 2.95 18.30
CA HIS A 381 34.15 1.95 17.92
C HIS A 381 32.99 2.59 17.17
N LEU A 382 32.37 1.80 16.29
CA LEU A 382 31.05 2.11 15.76
C LEU A 382 30.01 1.64 16.77
N VAL A 383 29.11 2.55 17.17
CA VAL A 383 27.94 2.29 18.00
C VAL A 383 26.71 2.49 17.12
N CYS A 384 26.10 1.38 16.74
CA CYS A 384 25.00 1.31 15.80
C CYS A 384 23.69 1.07 16.54
N ALA A 385 22.72 1.96 16.40
CA ALA A 385 21.42 1.86 17.04
C ALA A 385 20.30 1.77 16.00
N ASP A 386 19.49 0.72 16.06
CA ASP A 386 18.50 0.35 15.05
C ASP A 386 17.10 0.31 15.65
N PHE A 387 16.11 0.95 15.01
CA PHE A 387 14.73 0.86 15.47
C PHE A 387 14.12 -0.52 15.20
N ALA A 388 13.52 -1.12 16.21
CA ALA A 388 12.92 -2.44 16.08
C ALA A 388 11.54 -2.38 15.41
N ALA A 389 11.41 -2.89 14.19
CA ALA A 389 10.13 -3.01 13.46
C ALA A 389 9.37 -1.68 13.31
N ILE A 390 10.09 -0.59 13.05
CA ILE A 390 9.56 0.78 13.10
C ILE A 390 8.35 0.99 12.20
N GLU A 391 8.37 0.47 10.97
CA GLU A 391 7.27 0.62 10.01
C GLU A 391 5.98 -0.07 10.50
N SER A 392 6.09 -1.26 11.10
CA SER A 392 4.94 -1.99 11.64
C SER A 392 4.35 -1.29 12.86
N ARG A 393 5.19 -0.65 13.69
CA ARG A 393 4.76 0.19 14.82
C ARG A 393 4.04 1.45 14.35
N VAL A 394 4.64 2.16 13.38
CA VAL A 394 4.07 3.39 12.79
C VAL A 394 2.73 3.10 12.14
N LEU A 395 2.61 2.03 11.35
CA LEU A 395 1.35 1.64 10.72
C LEU A 395 0.26 1.34 11.77
N ALA A 396 0.58 0.56 12.80
CA ALA A 396 -0.37 0.24 13.88
C ALA A 396 -0.83 1.52 14.62
N TRP A 397 0.09 2.43 14.91
CA TRP A 397 -0.19 3.70 15.57
C TRP A 397 -1.06 4.63 14.70
N LEU A 398 -0.70 4.83 13.44
CA LEU A 398 -1.50 5.63 12.49
C LEU A 398 -2.91 5.05 12.31
N ALA A 399 -3.04 3.73 12.30
CA ALA A 399 -4.32 3.06 12.14
C ALA A 399 -5.19 3.10 13.40
N GLY A 400 -4.60 3.33 14.57
CA GLY A 400 -5.26 3.10 15.86
C GLY A 400 -5.51 1.62 16.15
N GLU A 401 -4.63 0.73 15.68
CA GLU A 401 -4.72 -0.73 15.87
C GLU A 401 -4.23 -1.11 17.29
N THR A 402 -5.05 -0.79 18.31
CA THR A 402 -4.68 -0.79 19.74
C THR A 402 -4.08 -2.10 20.24
N TRP A 403 -4.65 -3.25 19.87
CA TRP A 403 -4.16 -4.55 20.33
C TRP A 403 -2.70 -4.81 19.92
N LYS A 404 -2.30 -4.31 18.74
CA LYS A 404 -0.95 -4.48 18.19
C LYS A 404 0.03 -3.52 18.86
N ILE A 405 -0.41 -2.29 19.12
CA ILE A 405 0.33 -1.32 19.94
C ILE A 405 0.58 -1.88 21.35
N ASP A 406 -0.43 -2.48 21.97
CA ASP A 406 -0.30 -3.06 23.31
C ASP A 406 0.56 -4.35 23.32
N ALA A 407 0.56 -5.11 22.22
CA ALA A 407 1.52 -6.21 22.04
C ALA A 407 2.97 -5.69 22.04
N TYR A 408 3.25 -4.62 21.29
CA TYR A 408 4.57 -3.98 21.32
C TYR A 408 4.94 -3.49 22.72
N ARG A 409 4.06 -2.74 23.40
CA ARG A 409 4.34 -2.22 24.76
C ARG A 409 4.68 -3.33 25.76
N ARG A 410 3.91 -4.42 25.75
CA ARG A 410 4.14 -5.57 26.64
C ARG A 410 5.44 -6.29 26.31
N PHE A 411 5.73 -6.52 25.03
CA PHE A 411 6.98 -7.13 24.60
C PHE A 411 8.19 -6.26 24.99
N ASP A 412 8.12 -4.95 24.73
CA ASP A 412 9.20 -4.00 25.03
C ASP A 412 9.50 -3.88 26.53
N THR A 413 8.47 -4.06 27.38
CA THR A 413 8.62 -3.99 28.84
C THR A 413 9.15 -5.30 29.43
N THR A 414 8.74 -6.45 28.88
CA THR A 414 9.00 -7.78 29.50
C THR A 414 10.13 -8.55 28.83
N GLY A 415 10.45 -8.27 27.56
CA GLY A 415 11.35 -9.09 26.74
C GLY A 415 10.83 -10.52 26.49
N ASN A 416 9.58 -10.83 26.86
CA ASN A 416 9.04 -12.19 26.78
C ASN A 416 8.79 -12.59 25.31
N LYS A 417 9.63 -13.51 24.81
CA LYS A 417 9.55 -14.00 23.42
C LYS A 417 8.22 -14.67 23.07
N LEU A 418 7.41 -15.13 24.03
CA LEU A 418 6.08 -15.69 23.73
C LEU A 418 5.12 -14.63 23.19
N ILE A 419 5.24 -13.38 23.66
CA ILE A 419 4.37 -12.26 23.26
C ILE A 419 5.05 -11.32 22.25
N GLU A 420 6.10 -11.80 21.59
CA GLU A 420 6.70 -11.10 20.45
C GLU A 420 5.64 -10.85 19.36
N VAL A 421 5.64 -9.65 18.78
CA VAL A 421 4.48 -9.16 18.01
C VAL A 421 4.14 -10.04 16.82
N TYR A 422 5.10 -10.63 16.11
CA TYR A 422 4.79 -11.52 14.99
C TYR A 422 4.16 -12.85 15.44
N ARG A 423 4.42 -13.30 16.67
CA ARG A 423 3.68 -14.43 17.27
C ARG A 423 2.26 -14.02 17.63
N VAL A 424 2.06 -12.81 18.16
CA VAL A 424 0.73 -12.28 18.47
C VAL A 424 -0.11 -12.09 17.20
N VAL A 425 0.50 -11.58 16.12
CA VAL A 425 -0.11 -11.49 14.79
C VAL A 425 -0.53 -12.87 14.31
N ALA A 426 0.37 -13.87 14.38
CA ALA A 426 0.08 -15.24 13.98
C ALA A 426 -1.07 -15.86 14.80
N ALA A 427 -1.05 -15.71 16.12
CA ALA A 427 -2.10 -16.18 17.02
C ALA A 427 -3.46 -15.60 16.68
N ARG A 428 -3.52 -14.28 16.45
CA ARG A 428 -4.76 -13.59 16.14
C ARG A 428 -5.29 -13.97 14.76
N MET A 429 -4.43 -14.05 13.75
CA MET A 429 -4.87 -14.37 12.39
C MET A 429 -5.24 -15.84 12.21
N LEU A 430 -4.55 -16.76 12.89
CA LEU A 430 -4.81 -18.20 12.82
C LEU A 430 -5.83 -18.67 13.85
N ASN A 431 -6.31 -17.76 14.72
CA ASN A 431 -7.17 -18.06 15.86
C ASN A 431 -6.61 -19.19 16.75
N LYS A 432 -5.30 -19.12 17.05
CA LYS A 432 -4.56 -20.09 17.89
C LYS A 432 -4.17 -19.45 19.22
N SER A 433 -4.00 -20.27 20.27
CA SER A 433 -3.42 -19.80 21.55
C SER A 433 -1.96 -19.41 21.34
N ILE A 434 -1.51 -18.35 22.02
CA ILE A 434 -0.15 -17.80 21.83
C ILE A 434 0.95 -18.80 22.19
N GLU A 435 0.70 -19.67 23.16
CA GLU A 435 1.58 -20.74 23.63
C GLU A 435 1.78 -21.83 22.59
N THR A 436 0.85 -21.97 21.64
CA THR A 436 0.87 -23.01 20.59
C THR A 436 1.51 -22.53 19.29
N ILE A 437 1.94 -21.27 19.22
CA ILE A 437 2.52 -20.69 18.01
C ILE A 437 3.89 -21.30 17.74
N SER A 438 3.99 -22.01 16.63
CA SER A 438 5.26 -22.55 16.14
C SER A 438 6.15 -21.46 15.52
N THR A 439 7.42 -21.79 15.25
CA THR A 439 8.32 -20.91 14.49
C THR A 439 7.80 -20.65 13.07
N ALA A 440 7.18 -21.64 12.43
CA ALA A 440 6.56 -21.49 11.12
C ALA A 440 5.35 -20.56 11.16
N ASP A 441 4.48 -20.69 12.17
CA ASP A 441 3.34 -19.79 12.39
C ASP A 441 3.82 -18.34 12.60
N ARG A 442 4.86 -18.13 13.43
CA ARG A 442 5.48 -16.82 13.61
C ARG A 442 5.98 -16.24 12.28
N GLN A 443 6.67 -17.04 11.47
CA GLN A 443 7.20 -16.60 10.19
C GLN A 443 6.07 -16.23 9.21
N LYS A 444 4.97 -16.99 9.21
CA LYS A 444 3.74 -16.65 8.49
C LYS A 444 3.16 -15.31 8.97
N GLY A 445 3.05 -15.10 10.29
CA GLY A 445 2.60 -13.84 10.87
C GLY A 445 3.48 -12.64 10.46
N LYS A 446 4.81 -12.80 10.49
CA LYS A 446 5.75 -11.78 10.01
C LYS A 446 5.58 -11.48 8.53
N ALA A 447 5.51 -12.50 7.70
CA ALA A 447 5.43 -12.34 6.25
C ALA A 447 4.12 -11.66 5.82
N THR A 448 3.00 -12.05 6.42
CA THR A 448 1.70 -11.44 6.13
C THR A 448 1.61 -10.01 6.65
N ASP A 449 2.22 -9.70 7.79
CA ASP A 449 2.30 -8.32 8.30
C ASP A 449 3.04 -7.39 7.35
N LEU A 450 4.19 -7.82 6.84
CA LEU A 450 4.98 -7.06 5.88
C LEU A 450 4.31 -6.96 4.50
N ALA A 451 3.58 -8.00 4.06
CA ALA A 451 2.92 -8.01 2.76
C ALA A 451 1.63 -7.17 2.75
N CYS A 452 0.79 -7.35 3.77
CA CYS A 452 -0.58 -6.86 3.78
C CYS A 452 -0.72 -5.47 4.42
N GLY A 453 0.28 -5.03 5.20
CA GLY A 453 0.25 -3.73 5.89
C GLY A 453 -0.07 -2.55 4.98
N TYR A 454 0.43 -2.58 3.73
CA TYR A 454 0.19 -1.57 2.71
C TYR A 454 -0.84 -2.01 1.65
N GLY A 455 -1.71 -2.96 1.98
CA GLY A 455 -2.76 -3.46 1.09
C GLY A 455 -2.32 -4.53 0.08
N GLY A 456 -1.10 -5.07 0.20
CA GLY A 456 -0.63 -6.14 -0.68
C GLY A 456 -1.53 -7.38 -0.63
N SER A 457 -1.52 -8.14 -1.73
CA SER A 457 -2.22 -9.43 -1.86
C SER A 457 -1.20 -10.55 -2.12
N VAL A 458 -1.64 -11.67 -2.70
CA VAL A 458 -0.82 -12.84 -3.07
C VAL A 458 0.54 -12.46 -3.67
N GLY A 459 0.58 -11.61 -4.69
CA GLY A 459 1.85 -11.21 -5.31
C GLY A 459 2.80 -10.43 -4.39
N ALA A 460 2.30 -9.73 -3.38
CA ALA A 460 3.15 -9.11 -2.35
C ALA A 460 3.66 -10.16 -1.36
N LEU A 461 2.79 -11.06 -0.91
CA LEU A 461 3.15 -12.14 0.01
C LEU A 461 4.19 -13.09 -0.63
N ARG A 462 3.98 -13.50 -1.88
CA ARG A 462 4.89 -14.34 -2.68
C ARG A 462 6.27 -13.69 -2.88
N ARG A 463 6.34 -12.36 -2.97
CA ARG A 463 7.64 -11.65 -2.99
C ARG A 463 8.41 -11.76 -1.68
N ILE A 464 7.71 -11.82 -0.54
CA ILE A 464 8.31 -11.85 0.80
C ILE A 464 8.70 -13.27 1.19
N VAL A 465 7.79 -14.23 1.06
CA VAL A 465 8.04 -15.64 1.44
C VAL A 465 8.88 -16.37 0.39
N GLY A 466 8.98 -15.81 -0.81
CA GLY A 466 9.52 -16.53 -1.96
C GLY A 466 8.43 -17.40 -2.59
N ASP A 467 8.81 -18.13 -3.62
CA ASP A 467 7.94 -19.17 -4.14
C ASP A 467 8.14 -20.41 -3.28
N ASP A 468 7.18 -20.69 -2.39
CA ASP A 468 7.22 -21.81 -1.45
C ASP A 468 6.11 -22.83 -1.70
N GLY A 469 5.52 -22.77 -2.91
CA GLY A 469 4.72 -23.87 -3.47
C GLY A 469 3.30 -23.90 -2.98
N ARG A 470 3.02 -23.06 -1.99
CA ARG A 470 1.67 -22.68 -1.65
C ARG A 470 1.02 -22.04 -2.88
N SER A 471 -0.17 -22.54 -3.19
CA SER A 471 -0.98 -22.02 -4.28
C SER A 471 -1.41 -20.58 -4.00
N ASP A 472 -1.84 -19.87 -5.04
CA ASP A 472 -2.32 -18.49 -4.88
C ASP A 472 -3.53 -18.45 -3.93
N GLU A 473 -4.36 -19.51 -3.90
CA GLU A 473 -5.51 -19.66 -3.00
C GLU A 473 -5.07 -19.74 -1.53
N VAL A 474 -4.04 -20.54 -1.23
CA VAL A 474 -3.49 -20.64 0.14
C VAL A 474 -2.91 -19.30 0.60
N LEU A 475 -2.16 -18.63 -0.29
CA LEU A 475 -1.63 -17.30 0.01
C LEU A 475 -2.75 -16.27 0.17
N GLN A 476 -3.82 -16.38 -0.61
CA GLN A 476 -4.98 -15.49 -0.53
C GLN A 476 -5.77 -15.73 0.77
N ALA A 477 -5.87 -16.97 1.24
CA ALA A 477 -6.44 -17.29 2.55
C ALA A 477 -5.63 -16.65 3.69
N ASP A 478 -4.30 -16.74 3.66
CA ASP A 478 -3.42 -16.08 4.63
C ASP A 478 -3.60 -14.54 4.61
N VAL A 479 -3.72 -13.95 3.43
CA VAL A 479 -4.01 -12.52 3.25
C VAL A 479 -5.37 -12.16 3.88
N ASN A 480 -6.39 -12.98 3.67
CA ASN A 480 -7.73 -12.76 4.22
C ASN A 480 -7.76 -12.87 5.74
N LEU A 481 -7.08 -13.87 6.32
CA LEU A 481 -6.92 -14.02 7.76
C LEU A 481 -6.24 -12.80 8.39
N TRP A 482 -5.16 -12.31 7.77
CA TRP A 482 -4.49 -11.10 8.25
C TRP A 482 -5.43 -9.88 8.18
N ARG A 483 -6.15 -9.72 7.06
CA ARG A 483 -7.12 -8.62 6.85
C ARG A 483 -8.25 -8.61 7.87
N THR A 484 -8.72 -9.79 8.27
CA THR A 484 -9.73 -9.95 9.34
C THR A 484 -9.15 -9.58 10.71
N ALA A 485 -7.89 -9.92 10.97
CA ALA A 485 -7.21 -9.60 12.23
C ALA A 485 -6.84 -8.10 12.39
N HIS A 486 -6.76 -7.33 11.29
CA HIS A 486 -6.32 -5.92 11.25
C HIS A 486 -7.37 -4.95 10.67
N PRO A 487 -8.58 -4.86 11.26
CA PRO A 487 -9.68 -4.05 10.71
C PRO A 487 -9.39 -2.55 10.71
N ALA A 488 -8.66 -2.03 11.71
CA ALA A 488 -8.35 -0.59 11.79
C ALA A 488 -7.35 -0.19 10.69
N THR A 489 -6.35 -1.04 10.45
CA THR A 489 -5.38 -0.85 9.36
C THR A 489 -6.06 -0.81 7.99
N ARG A 490 -7.02 -1.70 7.73
CA ARG A 490 -7.81 -1.67 6.49
C ARG A 490 -8.67 -0.41 6.37
N LYS A 491 -9.23 0.07 7.48
CA LYS A 491 -10.03 1.30 7.53
C LYS A 491 -9.17 2.51 7.20
N LEU A 492 -7.95 2.59 7.71
CA LEU A 492 -6.99 3.66 7.41
C LEU A 492 -6.71 3.75 5.91
N GLY A 493 -6.36 2.62 5.26
CA GLY A 493 -6.08 2.59 3.82
C GLY A 493 -7.25 3.09 2.97
N ARG A 494 -8.48 2.65 3.28
CA ARG A 494 -9.70 3.13 2.60
C ARG A 494 -9.97 4.62 2.85
N LYS A 495 -9.75 5.09 4.07
CA LYS A 495 -9.94 6.50 4.42
C LYS A 495 -8.94 7.40 3.68
N LEU A 496 -7.67 6.98 3.59
CA LEU A 496 -6.65 7.68 2.81
C LEU A 496 -7.02 7.74 1.31
N ALA A 497 -7.42 6.61 0.72
CA ALA A 497 -7.85 6.55 -0.68
C ALA A 497 -8.97 7.54 -0.98
N ARG A 498 -10.01 7.52 -0.14
CA ARG A 498 -11.15 8.43 -0.25
C ARG A 498 -10.74 9.88 -0.08
N ALA A 499 -9.94 10.19 0.95
CA ALA A 499 -9.51 11.55 1.24
C ALA A 499 -8.73 12.14 0.06
N ILE A 500 -7.83 11.38 -0.55
CA ILE A 500 -7.07 11.82 -1.73
C ILE A 500 -8.01 12.10 -2.90
N ARG A 501 -8.92 11.16 -3.22
CA ARG A 501 -9.84 11.35 -4.35
C ARG A 501 -10.76 12.55 -4.14
N VAL A 502 -11.24 12.76 -2.93
CA VAL A 502 -12.05 13.93 -2.59
C VAL A 502 -11.22 15.20 -2.75
N ALA A 503 -9.99 15.25 -2.21
CA ALA A 503 -9.11 16.42 -2.32
C ALA A 503 -8.86 16.80 -3.79
N VAL A 504 -8.48 15.83 -4.63
CA VAL A 504 -8.23 16.05 -6.05
C VAL A 504 -9.53 16.42 -6.80
N GLY A 505 -10.65 15.75 -6.48
CA GLY A 505 -11.93 15.95 -7.14
C GLY A 505 -12.60 17.29 -6.83
N ILE A 506 -12.48 17.80 -5.60
CA ILE A 506 -13.02 19.12 -5.24
C ILE A 506 -12.19 20.28 -5.82
N GLY A 507 -10.89 20.06 -6.09
CA GLY A 507 -10.00 21.08 -6.65
C GLY A 507 -9.71 22.27 -5.74
N GLN A 508 -10.11 22.22 -4.46
CA GLN A 508 -9.96 23.29 -3.48
C GLN A 508 -8.87 22.94 -2.47
N ASN A 509 -8.07 23.94 -2.10
CA ASN A 509 -7.00 23.80 -1.09
C ASN A 509 -7.58 23.72 0.33
N ARG A 510 -8.27 22.62 0.61
CA ARG A 510 -8.88 22.32 1.90
C ARG A 510 -8.28 21.03 2.46
N PRO A 511 -7.63 21.08 3.64
CA PRO A 511 -7.16 19.87 4.31
C PRO A 511 -8.29 18.90 4.63
N ILE A 512 -8.09 17.63 4.29
CA ILE A 512 -8.99 16.51 4.58
C ILE A 512 -8.27 15.56 5.55
N LEU A 513 -8.88 15.37 6.72
CA LEU A 513 -8.37 14.50 7.78
C LEU A 513 -8.33 13.03 7.36
N VAL A 514 -7.17 12.39 7.48
CA VAL A 514 -6.96 10.95 7.26
C VAL A 514 -6.83 10.21 8.58
N ALA A 515 -5.93 10.62 9.46
CA ALA A 515 -5.75 9.98 10.78
C ALA A 515 -5.64 11.03 11.87
N ASP A 516 -6.34 10.79 12.97
CA ASP A 516 -6.40 11.67 14.13
C ASP A 516 -5.34 11.24 15.15
N VAL A 517 -4.09 11.56 14.84
CA VAL A 517 -2.90 11.33 15.66
C VAL A 517 -2.41 12.68 16.24
N PRO A 518 -1.57 12.70 17.30
CA PRO A 518 -1.11 13.93 17.94
C PRO A 518 -0.66 15.01 16.95
N GLN A 519 -0.99 16.27 17.26
CA GLN A 519 -1.01 17.36 16.27
C GLN A 519 0.37 17.74 15.70
N PRO A 520 0.45 18.04 14.38
CA PRO A 520 -0.66 18.02 13.41
C PRO A 520 -1.16 16.60 13.05
N PRO A 521 -2.44 16.42 12.69
CA PRO A 521 -2.94 15.14 12.23
C PRO A 521 -2.45 14.81 10.82
N LEU A 522 -2.54 13.53 10.42
CA LEU A 522 -2.31 13.14 9.02
C LEU A 522 -3.46 13.65 8.16
N CYS A 523 -3.17 14.55 7.22
CA CYS A 523 -4.17 15.09 6.29
C CYS A 523 -3.65 15.18 4.86
N VAL A 524 -4.58 15.28 3.91
CA VAL A 524 -4.28 15.53 2.50
C VAL A 524 -4.99 16.78 2.01
N ALA A 525 -4.35 17.55 1.16
CA ALA A 525 -4.89 18.76 0.54
C ALA A 525 -4.46 18.83 -0.92
N PHE A 526 -5.20 19.56 -1.76
CA PHE A 526 -4.88 19.72 -3.18
C PHE A 526 -5.08 21.18 -3.58
N ASP A 527 -4.06 21.80 -4.15
CA ASP A 527 -4.07 23.24 -4.50
C ASP A 527 -4.51 23.54 -5.93
N GLY A 528 -5.01 22.53 -6.66
CA GLY A 528 -5.34 22.61 -8.08
C GLY A 528 -4.27 22.00 -8.99
N TYR A 529 -3.06 21.73 -8.49
CA TYR A 529 -1.99 21.07 -9.23
C TYR A 529 -1.25 20.01 -8.42
N THR A 530 -0.88 20.30 -7.19
CA THR A 530 -0.11 19.42 -6.30
C THR A 530 -1.00 18.85 -5.22
N LEU A 531 -1.08 17.52 -5.14
CA LEU A 531 -1.63 16.85 -3.96
C LEU A 531 -0.54 16.82 -2.89
N THR A 532 -0.87 17.29 -1.69
CA THR A 532 0.05 17.37 -0.55
C THR A 532 -0.48 16.50 0.58
N MET A 533 0.36 15.60 1.11
CA MET A 533 0.06 14.82 2.31
C MET A 533 0.92 15.34 3.46
N THR A 534 0.28 15.98 4.45
CA THR A 534 0.95 16.52 5.64
C THR A 534 1.00 15.44 6.72
N LEU A 535 2.20 15.16 7.20
CA LEU A 535 2.52 14.13 8.19
C LEU A 535 2.45 14.72 9.62
N PRO A 536 2.39 13.87 10.65
CA PRO A 536 2.39 14.34 12.04
C PRO A 536 3.63 15.13 12.45
N SER A 537 4.77 14.91 11.80
CA SER A 537 5.97 15.73 11.99
C SER A 537 5.83 17.17 11.50
N GLY A 538 4.74 17.52 10.81
CA GLY A 538 4.55 18.79 10.09
C GLY A 538 5.13 18.77 8.67
N ARG A 539 5.99 17.80 8.34
CA ARG A 539 6.54 17.64 6.99
C ARG A 539 5.46 17.19 6.01
N ALA A 540 5.61 17.60 4.75
CA ALA A 540 4.75 17.20 3.66
C ALA A 540 5.41 16.22 2.68
N ILE A 541 4.58 15.41 2.00
CA ILE A 541 4.91 14.69 0.78
C ILE A 541 4.09 15.29 -0.36
N HIS A 542 4.74 15.62 -1.46
CA HIS A 542 4.12 16.28 -2.61
C HIS A 542 3.96 15.31 -3.78
N TYR A 543 2.83 15.43 -4.48
CA TYR A 543 2.48 14.66 -5.67
C TYR A 543 2.08 15.65 -6.78
N PRO A 544 3.06 16.22 -7.52
CA PRO A 544 2.81 17.26 -8.52
C PRO A 544 2.00 16.76 -9.72
N GLY A 545 1.13 17.63 -10.25
CA GLY A 545 0.24 17.30 -11.37
C GLY A 545 -0.73 16.15 -11.08
N ALA A 546 -1.13 15.99 -9.82
CA ALA A 546 -2.07 14.98 -9.39
C ALA A 546 -3.43 15.18 -10.07
N ARG A 547 -3.98 14.11 -10.63
CA ARG A 547 -5.29 14.11 -11.27
C ARG A 547 -5.99 12.77 -11.09
N LEU A 548 -7.32 12.80 -11.15
CA LEU A 548 -8.12 11.59 -11.25
C LEU A 548 -8.05 11.07 -12.70
N VAL A 549 -7.86 9.76 -12.84
CA VAL A 549 -7.91 9.06 -14.12
C VAL A 549 -8.81 7.84 -14.00
N PRO A 550 -9.42 7.36 -15.09
CA PRO A 550 -10.19 6.11 -15.07
C PRO A 550 -9.37 4.98 -14.47
N ASN A 551 -10.02 4.12 -13.68
CA ASN A 551 -9.35 3.01 -13.02
C ASN A 551 -8.66 2.09 -14.04
N SER A 552 -7.41 1.70 -13.75
CA SER A 552 -6.57 0.93 -14.69
C SER A 552 -6.93 -0.55 -14.77
N LYS A 553 -7.69 -1.07 -13.79
CA LYS A 553 -7.98 -2.50 -13.65
C LYS A 553 -9.44 -2.84 -13.88
N PHE A 554 -10.35 -1.96 -13.49
CA PHE A 554 -11.78 -2.18 -13.59
C PHE A 554 -12.41 -0.97 -14.27
N GLU A 555 -13.19 -1.18 -15.33
CA GLU A 555 -13.87 -0.09 -16.06
C GLU A 555 -14.70 0.80 -15.10
N ASP A 556 -15.22 0.17 -14.05
CA ASP A 556 -16.11 0.73 -13.03
C ASP A 556 -15.44 1.00 -11.69
N GLY A 557 -14.14 0.74 -11.60
CA GLY A 557 -13.39 0.96 -10.38
C GLY A 557 -13.34 2.45 -10.03
N GLU A 558 -13.24 2.74 -8.73
CA GLU A 558 -12.98 4.12 -8.29
C GLU A 558 -11.75 4.69 -9.00
N ALA A 559 -11.82 5.95 -9.42
CA ALA A 559 -10.76 6.61 -10.18
C ALA A 559 -9.38 6.43 -9.51
N ASP A 560 -8.40 6.05 -10.31
CA ASP A 560 -7.01 6.04 -9.90
C ASP A 560 -6.50 7.49 -9.78
N VAL A 561 -5.43 7.67 -9.02
CA VAL A 561 -4.75 8.97 -8.92
C VAL A 561 -3.45 8.86 -9.70
N GLU A 562 -3.26 9.75 -10.67
CA GLU A 562 -2.04 9.84 -11.44
C GLU A 562 -1.32 11.15 -11.15
N PHE A 563 -0.01 11.10 -10.92
CA PHE A 563 0.84 12.26 -10.62
C PHE A 563 2.20 12.11 -11.29
N PHE A 564 2.97 13.19 -11.37
CA PHE A 564 4.34 13.14 -11.85
C PHE A 564 5.30 12.64 -10.77
N ASP A 565 6.17 11.73 -11.16
CA ASP A 565 7.22 11.17 -10.31
C ASP A 565 8.58 11.30 -11.02
N ASN A 566 9.64 11.43 -10.22
CA ASN A 566 11.01 11.65 -10.70
C ASN A 566 11.92 10.39 -10.65
N ALA A 567 11.37 9.24 -10.26
CA ALA A 567 12.14 8.03 -10.04
C ALA A 567 12.82 7.55 -11.32
N LYS A 568 13.95 6.86 -11.15
CA LYS A 568 14.81 6.42 -12.25
C LYS A 568 15.26 7.58 -13.16
N ARG A 569 15.28 8.81 -12.64
CA ARG A 569 15.71 10.04 -13.36
C ARG A 569 14.83 10.36 -14.56
N GLN A 570 13.52 10.12 -14.44
CA GLN A 570 12.53 10.42 -15.47
C GLN A 570 11.47 11.33 -14.87
N TRP A 571 10.97 12.32 -15.60
CA TRP A 571 9.80 13.09 -15.18
C TRP A 571 8.58 12.58 -15.93
N LYS A 572 7.82 11.69 -15.30
CA LYS A 572 6.68 11.05 -15.99
C LYS A 572 5.53 10.78 -15.06
N ARG A 573 4.37 10.59 -15.66
CA ARG A 573 3.17 10.22 -14.92
C ARG A 573 3.24 8.77 -14.45
N VAL A 574 2.86 8.57 -13.19
CA VAL A 574 2.71 7.27 -12.56
C VAL A 574 1.36 7.19 -11.86
N ARG A 575 0.77 6.00 -11.85
CA ARG A 575 -0.48 5.73 -11.13
C ARG A 575 -0.16 5.35 -9.69
N GLY A 576 -0.75 6.07 -8.76
CA GLY A 576 -0.79 5.72 -7.34
C GLY A 576 -2.12 5.07 -6.99
N TRP A 577 -2.05 4.06 -6.13
CA TRP A 577 -3.20 3.49 -5.44
C TRP A 577 -3.00 3.65 -3.93
N TYR A 578 -4.02 3.37 -3.13
CA TYR A 578 -3.99 3.68 -1.70
C TYR A 578 -2.80 3.06 -0.95
N GLY A 579 -2.35 1.87 -1.36
CA GLY A 579 -1.20 1.20 -0.75
C GLY A 579 0.10 1.96 -0.96
N THR A 580 0.32 2.55 -2.15
CA THR A 580 1.48 3.42 -2.41
C THR A 580 1.48 4.65 -1.50
N PHE A 581 0.32 5.30 -1.34
CA PHE A 581 0.21 6.48 -0.48
C PHE A 581 0.40 6.11 1.01
N LEU A 582 -0.14 4.98 1.44
CA LEU A 582 0.00 4.49 2.81
C LEU A 582 1.44 4.09 3.14
N GLU A 583 2.09 3.36 2.22
CA GLU A 583 3.52 3.03 2.31
C GLU A 583 4.35 4.31 2.42
N ASN A 584 4.10 5.31 1.55
CA ASN A 584 4.81 6.58 1.60
C ASN A 584 4.63 7.27 2.96
N ALA A 585 3.41 7.33 3.50
CA ALA A 585 3.16 7.94 4.81
C ALA A 585 3.94 7.24 5.93
N VAL A 586 3.89 5.90 5.98
CA VAL A 586 4.57 5.11 7.02
C VAL A 586 6.09 5.23 6.91
N GLN A 587 6.63 5.10 5.70
CA GLN A 587 8.07 5.21 5.45
C GLN A 587 8.61 6.61 5.72
N ALA A 588 7.80 7.64 5.44
CA ALA A 588 8.11 9.02 5.71
C ALA A 588 8.14 9.33 7.21
N ILE A 589 7.16 8.84 7.97
CA ILE A 589 7.13 9.00 9.44
C ILE A 589 8.29 8.24 10.09
N ALA A 590 8.61 7.02 9.62
CA ALA A 590 9.78 6.29 10.08
C ALA A 590 11.09 7.07 9.83
N ARG A 591 11.20 7.72 8.66
CA ARG A 591 12.32 8.62 8.35
C ARG A 591 12.37 9.82 9.31
N ASP A 592 11.23 10.40 9.66
CA ASP A 592 11.17 11.56 10.55
C ASP A 592 11.57 11.20 11.98
N LEU A 593 11.30 9.96 12.41
CA LEU A 593 11.80 9.43 13.68
C LEU A 593 13.32 9.24 13.67
N LEU A 594 13.89 8.70 12.59
CA LEU A 594 15.35 8.64 12.42
C LEU A 594 15.97 10.05 12.43
N ALA A 595 15.34 10.99 11.72
CA ALA A 595 15.80 12.37 11.64
C ALA A 595 15.85 13.04 13.02
N ALA A 596 14.81 12.83 13.83
CA ALA A 596 14.78 13.31 15.21
C ALA A 596 15.88 12.66 16.07
N ALA A 597 16.14 11.36 15.92
CA ALA A 597 17.22 10.67 16.62
C ALA A 597 18.61 11.19 16.21
N LEU A 598 18.84 11.45 14.92
CA LEU A 598 20.08 12.05 14.42
C LEU A 598 20.33 13.43 15.03
N LEU A 599 19.34 14.32 15.03
CA LEU A 599 19.45 15.64 15.65
C LEU A 599 19.74 15.54 17.15
N ARG A 600 19.10 14.60 17.85
CA ARG A 600 19.31 14.35 19.28
C ARG A 600 20.70 13.81 19.62
N ALA A 601 21.25 12.94 18.78
CA ALA A 601 22.61 12.42 18.93
C ALA A 601 23.63 13.57 18.78
N GLU A 602 23.46 14.40 17.76
CA GLU A 602 24.35 15.53 17.49
C GLU A 602 24.27 16.60 18.58
N ALA A 603 23.08 16.89 19.10
CA ALA A 603 22.91 17.81 20.22
C ALA A 603 23.60 17.31 21.51
N ARG A 604 23.87 16.00 21.63
CA ARG A 604 24.65 15.39 22.73
C ARG A 604 26.15 15.30 22.43
N GLY A 605 26.59 15.83 21.28
CA GLY A 605 27.98 15.71 20.82
C GLY A 605 28.36 14.32 20.31
N TRP A 606 27.38 13.43 20.10
CA TRP A 606 27.62 12.07 19.59
C TRP A 606 27.71 12.10 18.08
N SER A 607 28.91 11.82 17.55
CA SER A 607 29.19 12.03 16.14
C SER A 607 28.61 10.95 15.25
N ALA A 608 27.49 11.23 14.58
CA ALA A 608 26.95 10.35 13.55
C ALA A 608 27.83 10.39 12.29
N VAL A 609 28.36 9.24 11.88
CA VAL A 609 29.24 9.11 10.71
C VAL A 609 28.54 8.45 9.52
N PHE A 610 27.47 7.70 9.78
CA PHE A 610 26.67 7.00 8.78
C PHE A 610 25.26 6.71 9.33
N HIS A 611 24.32 6.39 8.46
CA HIS A 611 23.02 5.87 8.83
C HIS A 611 22.39 5.09 7.66
N CYS A 612 21.53 4.13 7.99
CA CYS A 612 20.87 3.27 7.01
C CYS A 612 19.41 3.06 7.41
N HIS A 613 18.49 3.76 6.74
CA HIS A 613 17.04 3.66 6.93
C HIS A 613 16.52 3.91 8.36
N ASP A 614 16.58 2.91 9.23
CA ASP A 614 16.13 2.87 10.62
C ASP A 614 17.29 2.83 11.63
N GLU A 615 18.53 2.83 11.13
CA GLU A 615 19.74 2.71 11.92
C GLU A 615 20.60 3.97 11.88
N ILE A 616 21.07 4.42 13.04
CA ILE A 616 22.10 5.46 13.22
C ILE A 616 23.44 4.81 13.59
N VAL A 617 24.54 5.29 13.00
CA VAL A 617 25.90 4.83 13.30
C VAL A 617 26.71 6.00 13.86
N ILE A 618 27.04 5.89 15.14
CA ILE A 618 27.85 6.86 15.89
C ILE A 618 29.27 6.32 15.97
N GLU A 619 30.27 7.16 15.76
CA GLU A 619 31.67 6.83 16.05
C GLU A 619 32.06 7.50 17.35
N ALA A 620 32.57 6.71 18.30
CA ALA A 620 32.98 7.18 19.62
C ALA A 620 34.15 6.36 20.17
N PRO A 621 34.98 6.92 21.08
CA PRO A 621 36.07 6.17 21.67
C PRO A 621 35.52 4.98 22.46
N GLU A 622 36.27 3.89 22.49
CA GLU A 622 35.85 2.69 23.21
C GLU A 622 35.51 3.00 24.68
N GLY A 623 34.37 2.49 25.15
CA GLY A 623 33.90 2.65 26.53
C GLY A 623 33.27 4.01 26.88
N THR A 624 33.27 4.99 25.97
CA THR A 624 32.78 6.36 26.29
C THR A 624 31.28 6.55 26.17
N LEU A 625 30.60 5.69 25.40
CA LEU A 625 29.18 5.84 25.11
C LEU A 625 28.41 4.57 25.54
N PRO A 626 27.61 4.59 26.62
CA PRO A 626 26.89 3.41 27.11
C PRO A 626 25.72 3.00 26.20
N ASP A 627 25.54 1.69 25.93
CA ASP A 627 24.45 1.17 25.07
C ASP A 627 23.06 1.57 25.59
N ALA A 628 22.89 1.60 26.92
CA ALA A 628 21.62 1.98 27.55
C ALA A 628 21.24 3.43 27.26
N GLU A 629 22.21 4.35 27.23
CA GLU A 629 21.96 5.77 26.93
C GLU A 629 21.64 5.99 25.45
N VAL A 630 22.35 5.29 24.55
CA VAL A 630 22.07 5.33 23.12
C VAL A 630 20.68 4.76 22.83
N LEU A 631 20.32 3.64 23.45
CA LEU A 631 18.99 3.07 23.34
C LEU A 631 17.92 4.01 23.91
N ALA A 632 18.17 4.67 25.03
CA ALA A 632 17.25 5.65 25.60
C ALA A 632 17.02 6.84 24.65
N MET A 633 18.09 7.37 24.03
CA MET A 633 18.01 8.44 23.03
C MET A 633 17.22 8.00 21.78
N LEU A 634 17.43 6.77 21.31
CA LEU A 634 16.69 6.21 20.19
C LEU A 634 15.19 6.10 20.51
N LYS A 635 14.86 5.69 21.73
CA LYS A 635 13.48 5.52 22.24
C LYS A 635 12.76 6.83 22.56
N GLU A 636 13.49 7.94 22.65
CA GLU A 636 12.91 9.24 22.98
C GLU A 636 11.90 9.67 21.89
N SER A 637 10.63 9.78 22.27
CA SER A 637 9.56 10.09 21.34
C SER A 637 9.45 11.61 21.11
N PRO A 638 9.49 12.08 19.85
CA PRO A 638 9.12 13.46 19.53
C PRO A 638 7.70 13.78 20.00
N VAL A 639 7.42 15.06 20.29
CA VAL A 639 6.11 15.53 20.76
C VAL A 639 4.97 15.12 19.82
N TRP A 640 5.21 15.13 18.51
CA TRP A 640 4.23 14.73 17.50
C TRP A 640 4.02 13.21 17.40
N ALA A 641 4.90 12.39 17.97
CA ALA A 641 4.85 10.93 17.94
C ALA A 641 4.41 10.30 19.28
N ILE A 642 3.83 11.10 20.19
CA ILE A 642 3.39 10.61 21.49
C ILE A 642 2.44 9.41 21.33
N GLY A 643 2.64 8.39 22.15
CA GLY A 643 1.84 7.16 22.14
C GLY A 643 2.31 6.08 21.14
N LEU A 644 3.20 6.42 20.18
CA LEU A 644 3.91 5.45 19.35
C LEU A 644 4.94 4.71 20.20
N PRO A 645 4.84 3.37 20.38
CA PRO A 645 5.81 2.63 21.18
C PRO A 645 7.13 2.52 20.40
N LEU A 646 8.16 3.26 20.81
CA LEU A 646 9.50 3.18 20.23
C LEU A 646 10.38 2.20 21.01
N ASN A 647 11.10 1.36 20.28
CA ASN A 647 12.12 0.47 20.83
C ASN A 647 13.18 0.18 19.77
N GLY A 648 14.30 -0.41 20.17
CA GLY A 648 15.39 -0.71 19.27
C GLY A 648 16.43 -1.64 19.87
N LYS A 649 17.53 -1.79 19.16
CA LYS A 649 18.72 -2.50 19.62
C LYS A 649 19.95 -1.64 19.38
N VAL A 650 20.98 -1.84 20.22
CA VAL A 650 22.30 -1.25 20.02
C VAL A 650 23.29 -2.38 19.85
N HIS A 651 24.15 -2.27 18.84
CA HIS A 651 25.32 -3.10 18.69
C HIS A 651 26.55 -2.22 18.53
N ARG A 652 27.71 -2.74 18.95
CA ARG A 652 28.97 -2.00 18.86
C ARG A 652 30.09 -2.90 18.38
N GLY A 653 31.08 -2.31 17.74
CA GLY A 653 32.28 -3.02 17.37
C GLY A 653 33.28 -2.18 16.57
N PRO A 654 34.45 -2.75 16.24
CA PRO A 654 35.46 -2.10 15.42
C PRO A 654 35.05 -2.00 13.94
N THR A 655 34.09 -2.83 13.51
CA THR A 655 33.56 -2.84 12.15
C THR A 655 32.03 -2.73 12.17
N TYR A 656 31.45 -2.39 11.03
CA TYR A 656 30.00 -2.33 10.84
C TYR A 656 29.35 -3.72 10.68
N LEU A 657 30.14 -4.80 10.77
CA LEU A 657 29.66 -6.17 10.73
C LEU A 657 29.09 -6.57 12.10
N GLU A 658 27.79 -6.87 12.13
CA GLU A 658 27.16 -7.63 13.23
C GLU A 658 27.48 -9.12 13.02
N ALA A 659 28.29 -9.70 13.90
CA ALA A 659 28.69 -11.10 13.84
C ALA A 659 28.91 -11.69 15.26
N PRO A 660 28.62 -12.98 15.47
CA PRO A 660 29.01 -13.67 16.69
C PRO A 660 30.53 -13.71 16.83
N ALA A 661 31.04 -13.70 18.07
CA ALA A 661 32.47 -13.77 18.33
C ALA A 661 33.07 -15.12 17.87
N THR A 662 32.34 -16.21 18.13
CA THR A 662 32.78 -17.58 17.81
C THR A 662 31.62 -18.40 17.29
N ARG A 663 31.91 -19.28 16.33
CA ARG A 663 31.01 -20.32 15.84
C ARG A 663 31.84 -21.42 15.19
N GLU A 664 31.37 -22.65 15.25
CA GLU A 664 32.00 -23.77 14.54
C GLU A 664 31.58 -23.79 13.06
N PRO A 665 32.49 -24.12 12.12
CA PRO A 665 32.12 -24.30 10.73
C PRO A 665 31.02 -25.37 10.62
N PRO A 666 30.04 -25.18 9.71
CA PRO A 666 29.10 -26.25 9.42
C PRO A 666 29.86 -27.50 8.96
N GLU A 667 29.31 -28.69 9.24
CA GLU A 667 29.85 -29.91 8.64
C GLU A 667 29.88 -29.76 7.10
N PRO A 668 30.92 -30.28 6.42
CA PRO A 668 31.03 -30.14 4.98
C PRO A 668 29.82 -30.80 4.31
N GLU A 669 28.90 -29.97 3.81
CA GLU A 669 27.72 -30.44 3.09
C GLU A 669 28.17 -31.36 1.93
N THR A 670 27.66 -32.58 1.92
CA THR A 670 27.85 -33.51 0.81
C THR A 670 27.25 -32.92 -0.48
N GLU A 671 27.72 -33.36 -1.65
CA GLU A 671 27.14 -32.90 -2.93
C GLU A 671 25.63 -33.21 -3.02
N GLN A 672 25.18 -34.19 -2.24
CA GLN A 672 23.79 -34.59 -2.06
C GLN A 672 23.02 -33.63 -1.15
N GLU A 673 23.58 -33.19 -0.02
CA GLU A 673 22.98 -32.20 0.89
C GLU A 673 22.94 -30.78 0.29
N LEU A 674 23.94 -30.39 -0.49
CA LEU A 674 23.91 -29.14 -1.27
C LEU A 674 22.78 -29.15 -2.31
N VAL A 675 22.54 -30.32 -2.91
CA VAL A 675 21.42 -30.54 -3.81
C VAL A 675 20.12 -30.61 -3.02
N GLU A 676 20.04 -31.31 -1.89
CA GLU A 676 18.83 -31.41 -1.03
C GLU A 676 18.44 -30.09 -0.39
N HIS A 677 19.34 -29.29 0.16
CA HIS A 677 19.03 -27.94 0.65
C HIS A 677 18.62 -26.99 -0.49
N ALA A 678 19.20 -27.15 -1.68
CA ALA A 678 18.78 -26.41 -2.88
C ALA A 678 17.45 -26.92 -3.43
N VAL A 679 17.16 -28.21 -3.29
CA VAL A 679 15.93 -28.93 -3.65
C VAL A 679 14.83 -28.59 -2.65
N ASP A 680 15.05 -28.51 -1.35
CA ASP A 680 14.07 -28.10 -0.33
C ASP A 680 13.69 -26.63 -0.53
N ALA A 681 14.67 -25.78 -0.87
CA ALA A 681 14.42 -24.41 -1.31
C ALA A 681 13.71 -24.31 -2.67
N PHE A 682 13.60 -25.41 -3.45
CA PHE A 682 13.04 -25.48 -4.81
C PHE A 682 11.77 -26.35 -4.96
N VAL A 683 11.56 -27.35 -4.11
CA VAL A 683 10.39 -28.23 -3.96
C VAL A 683 9.35 -27.52 -3.13
N ALA A 684 9.78 -26.66 -2.21
CA ALA A 684 8.97 -25.52 -1.85
C ALA A 684 8.54 -24.78 -3.14
N ALA A 685 9.38 -24.49 -4.12
CA ALA A 685 9.02 -23.64 -5.27
C ALA A 685 8.41 -24.27 -6.56
N THR A 686 7.97 -25.53 -6.64
CA THR A 686 7.45 -26.10 -7.92
C THR A 686 6.23 -27.03 -7.79
N PRO A 687 5.07 -26.72 -8.41
CA PRO A 687 3.87 -27.56 -8.37
C PRO A 687 3.87 -28.70 -9.42
N PRO A 688 3.02 -29.75 -9.27
CA PRO A 688 2.78 -30.75 -10.32
C PRO A 688 1.81 -30.27 -11.43
N ASN A 689 1.91 -30.97 -12.56
CA ASN A 689 1.38 -30.69 -13.91
C ASN A 689 -0.17 -30.56 -14.01
N PRO A 690 -0.73 -29.44 -14.53
CA PRO A 690 -2.17 -29.16 -14.54
C PRO A 690 -2.85 -29.56 -15.86
N ASN A 691 -2.82 -30.85 -16.21
CA ASN A 691 -3.56 -31.35 -17.37
C ASN A 691 -4.35 -32.62 -17.01
N ILE A 692 -5.41 -32.45 -16.22
CA ILE A 692 -6.66 -33.23 -16.26
C ILE A 692 -7.75 -32.32 -15.68
N ALA A 693 -8.88 -32.22 -16.39
CA ALA A 693 -10.20 -31.71 -15.97
C ALA A 693 -10.74 -30.53 -16.81
N LYS A 694 -10.70 -30.65 -18.14
CA LYS A 694 -11.42 -29.72 -19.03
C LYS A 694 -12.94 -29.99 -19.17
N GLY A 695 -13.49 -30.90 -18.35
CA GLY A 695 -14.93 -31.24 -18.35
C GLY A 695 -15.62 -31.17 -16.99
N ALA A 696 -14.88 -31.12 -15.87
CA ALA A 696 -15.48 -31.11 -14.54
C ALA A 696 -16.07 -29.74 -14.15
N ASP A 697 -15.47 -28.66 -14.63
CA ASP A 697 -15.92 -27.29 -14.32
C ASP A 697 -17.28 -26.97 -14.97
N GLU A 698 -17.55 -27.48 -16.18
CA GLU A 698 -18.85 -27.27 -16.85
C GLU A 698 -19.96 -28.11 -16.20
N ASP A 699 -19.69 -29.35 -15.80
CA ASP A 699 -20.63 -30.20 -15.05
C ASP A 699 -20.92 -29.62 -13.65
N PHE A 700 -19.92 -29.05 -12.97
CA PHE A 700 -20.10 -28.39 -11.68
C PHE A 700 -20.97 -27.14 -11.80
N LEU A 701 -20.69 -26.26 -12.76
CA LEU A 701 -21.48 -25.04 -12.96
C LEU A 701 -22.94 -25.35 -13.34
N ALA A 702 -23.17 -26.44 -14.09
CA ALA A 702 -24.52 -26.94 -14.39
C ALA A 702 -25.24 -27.54 -13.16
N SER A 703 -24.49 -27.95 -12.13
CA SER A 703 -25.04 -28.52 -10.89
C SER A 703 -25.38 -27.49 -9.81
N LEU A 704 -24.94 -26.23 -9.95
CA LEU A 704 -25.18 -25.15 -8.99
C LEU A 704 -26.67 -24.72 -8.99
N THR A 705 -27.32 -24.92 -7.85
CA THR A 705 -28.70 -24.45 -7.59
C THR A 705 -28.70 -23.15 -6.79
N ASP A 706 -29.83 -22.46 -6.69
CA ASP A 706 -29.97 -21.18 -5.96
C ASP A 706 -29.59 -21.22 -4.47
N THR A 707 -29.42 -22.42 -3.91
CA THR A 707 -29.06 -22.66 -2.51
C THR A 707 -27.60 -23.06 -2.29
N VAL A 708 -26.84 -23.30 -3.36
CA VAL A 708 -25.42 -23.68 -3.29
C VAL A 708 -24.60 -22.52 -3.87
N ALA A 709 -23.76 -21.90 -3.05
CA ALA A 709 -22.94 -20.75 -3.42
C ALA A 709 -23.77 -19.63 -4.08
N PRO A 710 -24.78 -19.09 -3.38
CA PRO A 710 -25.61 -18.03 -3.94
C PRO A 710 -24.78 -16.75 -4.12
N LEU A 711 -24.98 -16.07 -5.24
CA LEU A 711 -24.15 -14.94 -5.66
C LEU A 711 -24.08 -13.83 -4.59
N TYR A 712 -25.17 -13.56 -3.89
CA TYR A 712 -25.24 -12.55 -2.85
C TYR A 712 -24.22 -12.77 -1.71
N ASP A 713 -23.77 -14.01 -1.46
CA ASP A 713 -22.73 -14.29 -0.46
C ASP A 713 -21.33 -13.89 -0.93
N PHE A 714 -21.16 -13.68 -2.24
CA PHE A 714 -19.91 -13.25 -2.85
C PHE A 714 -19.90 -11.78 -3.24
N VAL A 715 -21.04 -11.10 -3.15
CA VAL A 715 -21.16 -9.68 -3.50
C VAL A 715 -20.56 -8.81 -2.40
N THR A 716 -19.46 -8.13 -2.69
CA THR A 716 -18.77 -7.28 -1.71
C THR A 716 -19.24 -5.84 -1.73
N LEU A 717 -19.94 -5.42 -2.80
CA LEU A 717 -20.58 -4.13 -2.88
C LEU A 717 -21.64 -3.96 -1.78
N PRO A 718 -21.83 -2.74 -1.23
CA PRO A 718 -22.89 -2.46 -0.29
C PRO A 718 -24.25 -2.82 -0.89
N MET A 719 -24.74 -3.98 -0.50
CA MET A 719 -25.97 -4.55 -1.00
C MET A 719 -27.11 -4.09 -0.11
N THR A 720 -28.09 -3.45 -0.74
CA THR A 720 -29.35 -3.07 -0.14
C THR A 720 -30.14 -4.32 0.26
N GLU A 721 -31.13 -4.15 1.14
CA GLU A 721 -31.97 -5.25 1.62
C GLU A 721 -32.75 -5.97 0.50
N SER A 722 -32.94 -5.33 -0.67
CA SER A 722 -33.55 -5.92 -1.86
C SER A 722 -32.54 -6.59 -2.81
N GLN A 723 -31.34 -6.89 -2.30
CA GLN A 723 -30.22 -7.42 -3.06
C GLN A 723 -29.79 -6.50 -4.23
N HIS A 724 -30.11 -5.20 -4.19
CA HIS A 724 -29.57 -4.26 -5.17
C HIS A 724 -28.27 -3.66 -4.67
N VAL A 725 -27.30 -3.51 -5.54
CA VAL A 725 -26.07 -2.75 -5.33
C VAL A 725 -26.05 -1.59 -6.31
N SER A 726 -25.31 -0.53 -5.97
CA SER A 726 -24.93 0.46 -6.98
C SER A 726 -24.24 -0.29 -8.10
N CYS A 727 -24.83 -0.20 -9.29
CA CYS A 727 -24.33 -0.85 -10.47
C CYS A 727 -22.89 -0.38 -10.67
N PRO A 728 -21.93 -1.31 -10.75
CA PRO A 728 -20.57 -0.92 -11.05
C PRO A 728 -20.52 -0.31 -12.46
N PHE A 729 -21.26 -0.88 -13.42
CA PHE A 729 -21.19 -0.59 -14.87
C PHE A 729 -21.69 0.79 -15.33
N HIS A 730 -22.17 1.65 -14.43
CA HIS A 730 -22.51 3.04 -14.72
C HIS A 730 -22.60 3.89 -13.44
N ASP A 731 -22.62 5.21 -13.58
CA ASP A 731 -22.83 6.11 -12.45
C ASP A 731 -24.25 5.94 -11.87
N ASP A 732 -24.33 5.21 -10.76
CA ASP A 732 -25.57 4.70 -10.19
C ASP A 732 -25.78 5.20 -8.75
N PRO A 733 -26.14 6.49 -8.58
CA PRO A 733 -26.33 7.11 -7.27
C PRO A 733 -27.49 6.50 -6.47
N GLN A 734 -28.35 5.69 -7.11
CA GLN A 734 -29.33 4.83 -6.45
C GLN A 734 -29.16 3.38 -6.93
N PRO A 735 -28.80 2.42 -6.06
CA PRO A 735 -28.62 1.00 -6.40
C PRO A 735 -29.67 0.41 -7.34
N SER A 736 -29.32 0.27 -8.63
CA SER A 736 -30.17 -0.25 -9.69
C SER A 736 -29.73 -1.64 -10.18
N CYS A 737 -28.58 -2.16 -9.71
CA CYS A 737 -28.10 -3.51 -10.03
C CYS A 737 -28.56 -4.55 -9.04
N LYS A 738 -29.53 -5.37 -9.43
CA LYS A 738 -30.07 -6.44 -8.59
C LYS A 738 -29.24 -7.71 -8.71
N ILE A 739 -28.92 -8.28 -7.56
CA ILE A 739 -28.26 -9.56 -7.39
C ILE A 739 -29.32 -10.60 -7.06
N TYR A 740 -29.34 -11.69 -7.81
CA TYR A 740 -30.12 -12.90 -7.55
C TYR A 740 -29.18 -14.01 -7.06
N PRO A 741 -29.69 -15.13 -6.52
CA PRO A 741 -28.81 -16.23 -6.09
C PRO A 741 -27.93 -16.78 -7.22
N ASP A 742 -28.39 -16.72 -8.46
CA ASP A 742 -27.76 -17.36 -9.63
C ASP A 742 -27.27 -16.41 -10.72
N HIS A 743 -27.78 -15.19 -10.73
CA HIS A 743 -27.47 -14.19 -11.73
C HIS A 743 -27.61 -12.78 -11.16
N TRP A 744 -27.37 -11.77 -11.97
CA TRP A 744 -27.60 -10.37 -11.63
C TRP A 744 -28.14 -9.63 -12.84
N HIS A 745 -28.85 -8.53 -12.58
CA HIS A 745 -29.42 -7.67 -13.61
C HIS A 745 -29.50 -6.22 -13.13
N CYS A 746 -28.91 -5.31 -13.89
CA CYS A 746 -29.01 -3.89 -13.70
C CYS A 746 -30.18 -3.28 -14.47
N PHE A 747 -31.10 -2.67 -13.72
CA PHE A 747 -32.28 -2.00 -14.28
C PHE A 747 -31.99 -0.57 -14.75
N GLY A 748 -30.86 0.02 -14.36
CA GLY A 748 -30.42 1.33 -14.86
C GLY A 748 -29.79 1.24 -16.26
N CYS A 749 -28.84 0.33 -16.45
CA CYS A 749 -28.06 0.23 -17.69
C CYS A 749 -28.36 -1.03 -18.54
N GLY A 750 -29.21 -1.95 -18.05
CA GLY A 750 -29.63 -3.16 -18.76
C GLY A 750 -28.61 -4.31 -18.80
N ARG A 751 -27.43 -4.15 -18.19
CA ARG A 751 -26.43 -5.25 -18.11
C ARG A 751 -26.91 -6.37 -17.18
N ARG A 752 -26.54 -7.61 -17.50
CA ARG A 752 -26.87 -8.81 -16.73
C ARG A 752 -25.80 -9.88 -16.92
N GLY A 753 -25.68 -10.80 -15.97
CA GLY A 753 -24.73 -11.92 -16.04
C GLY A 753 -24.99 -12.95 -14.95
N GLY A 754 -24.34 -14.11 -15.03
CA GLY A 754 -24.39 -15.17 -14.01
C GLY A 754 -23.42 -14.94 -12.83
N ARG A 755 -23.32 -15.92 -11.94
CA ARG A 755 -22.38 -15.89 -10.79
C ARG A 755 -20.94 -15.62 -11.21
N LEU A 756 -20.47 -16.32 -12.24
CA LEU A 756 -19.12 -16.18 -12.76
C LEU A 756 -18.87 -14.78 -13.32
N ASP A 757 -19.83 -14.23 -14.05
CA ASP A 757 -19.70 -12.90 -14.67
C ASP A 757 -19.59 -11.83 -13.57
N TRP A 758 -20.39 -11.93 -12.50
CA TRP A 758 -20.26 -11.00 -11.37
C TRP A 758 -18.92 -11.11 -10.66
N LEU A 759 -18.48 -12.34 -10.36
CA LEU A 759 -17.22 -12.59 -9.66
C LEU A 759 -16.02 -12.10 -10.47
N CYS A 760 -16.07 -12.22 -11.80
CA CYS A 760 -15.01 -11.74 -12.67
C CYS A 760 -15.08 -10.22 -12.89
N ASP A 761 -16.26 -9.72 -13.28
CA ASP A 761 -16.40 -8.36 -13.77
C ASP A 761 -16.55 -7.33 -12.64
N VAL A 762 -17.06 -7.75 -11.47
CA VAL A 762 -17.33 -6.85 -10.32
C VAL A 762 -16.43 -7.15 -9.12
N GLU A 763 -16.25 -8.42 -8.77
CA GLU A 763 -15.38 -8.80 -7.64
C GLU A 763 -13.89 -8.92 -8.06
N GLY A 764 -13.63 -8.86 -9.36
CA GLY A 764 -12.28 -8.82 -9.93
C GLY A 764 -11.49 -10.12 -9.87
N MET A 765 -12.18 -11.25 -9.78
CA MET A 765 -11.60 -12.60 -9.77
C MET A 765 -11.26 -13.07 -11.20
N THR A 766 -10.27 -13.92 -11.35
CA THR A 766 -10.10 -14.70 -12.59
C THR A 766 -11.19 -15.78 -12.68
N LYS A 767 -11.49 -16.25 -13.90
CA LYS A 767 -12.48 -17.32 -14.11
C LYS A 767 -12.21 -18.56 -13.25
N ARG A 768 -10.94 -18.90 -12.98
CA ARG A 768 -10.57 -20.05 -12.14
C ARG A 768 -10.83 -19.77 -10.66
N GLU A 769 -10.40 -18.61 -10.14
CA GLU A 769 -10.67 -18.19 -8.76
C GLU A 769 -12.18 -18.10 -8.47
N ALA A 770 -12.97 -17.66 -9.45
CA ALA A 770 -14.42 -17.60 -9.33
C ALA A 770 -15.07 -19.01 -9.27
N ILE A 771 -14.54 -19.98 -10.02
CA ILE A 771 -14.98 -21.39 -9.94
C ILE A 771 -14.62 -21.98 -8.58
N ASP A 772 -13.38 -21.79 -8.14
CA ASP A 772 -12.89 -22.34 -6.86
C ASP A 772 -13.65 -21.70 -5.67
N ALA A 773 -13.95 -20.40 -5.71
CA ALA A 773 -14.77 -19.72 -4.70
C ALA A 773 -16.22 -20.27 -4.62
N LEU A 774 -16.79 -20.63 -5.77
CA LEU A 774 -18.11 -21.28 -5.82
C LEU A 774 -18.04 -22.73 -5.31
N GLN A 775 -16.93 -23.45 -5.53
CA GLN A 775 -16.70 -24.81 -5.05
C GLN A 775 -16.47 -24.89 -3.53
N ASP A 776 -15.76 -23.90 -2.97
CA ASP A 776 -15.32 -23.89 -1.56
C ASP A 776 -16.32 -23.20 -0.60
N TRP A 777 -17.49 -22.79 -1.10
CA TRP A 777 -18.52 -22.15 -0.31
C TRP A 777 -19.11 -23.08 0.76
N SER A 778 -18.99 -22.68 2.03
CA SER A 778 -19.41 -23.48 3.20
C SER A 778 -20.49 -22.80 4.08
N GLY A 779 -21.08 -21.69 3.62
CA GLY A 779 -22.14 -20.94 4.33
C GLY A 779 -21.65 -19.74 5.16
N PRO A 780 -22.56 -18.90 5.71
CA PRO A 780 -22.26 -17.50 6.03
C PRO A 780 -21.55 -17.23 7.37
N VAL A 781 -20.56 -16.32 7.33
CA VAL A 781 -19.92 -15.65 8.48
C VAL A 781 -20.77 -14.46 8.93
N LEU A 782 -21.21 -14.46 10.19
CA LEU A 782 -22.11 -13.46 10.79
C LEU A 782 -21.50 -12.04 10.82
N ARG A 783 -22.15 -11.09 10.11
CA ARG A 783 -21.92 -9.63 10.22
C ARG A 783 -22.84 -9.02 11.29
N GLU A 784 -22.28 -8.15 12.14
CA GLU A 784 -23.00 -7.34 13.12
C GLU A 784 -24.01 -6.39 12.45
N GLN A 785 -25.31 -6.55 12.74
CA GLN A 785 -26.41 -5.72 12.23
C GLN A 785 -27.26 -5.03 13.31
N ARG A 786 -26.80 -4.95 14.57
CA ARG A 786 -27.70 -4.58 15.69
C ARG A 786 -27.93 -3.09 15.96
N ASN A 787 -27.18 -2.15 15.34
CA ASN A 787 -27.24 -0.73 15.74
C ASN A 787 -28.09 0.20 14.85
N ASP A 788 -28.52 -0.19 13.64
CA ASP A 788 -29.32 0.70 12.74
C ASP A 788 -30.85 0.48 12.84
N SER A 789 -31.27 -0.70 13.32
CA SER A 789 -32.70 -1.07 13.44
C SER A 789 -33.44 -0.25 14.50
N ALA A 790 -32.80 0.07 15.64
CA ALA A 790 -33.42 0.79 16.74
C ALA A 790 -33.83 2.23 16.36
N ALA A 791 -32.99 2.94 15.61
CA ALA A 791 -33.26 4.31 15.18
C ALA A 791 -34.42 4.39 14.16
N ARG A 792 -34.50 3.43 13.22
CA ARG A 792 -35.60 3.32 12.25
C ARG A 792 -36.94 2.98 12.93
N ILE A 793 -36.92 2.08 13.92
CA ILE A 793 -38.11 1.74 14.72
C ILE A 793 -38.60 2.98 15.49
N ALA A 794 -37.69 3.73 16.12
CA ALA A 794 -38.04 4.96 16.85
C ALA A 794 -38.77 5.99 15.96
N LEU A 795 -38.25 6.25 14.75
CA LEU A 795 -38.88 7.18 13.79
C LEU A 795 -40.25 6.68 13.31
N ALA A 796 -40.39 5.38 13.04
CA ALA A 796 -41.65 4.78 12.65
C ALA A 796 -42.74 4.98 13.73
N LEU A 797 -42.37 4.78 15.00
CA LEU A 797 -43.30 4.93 16.11
C LEU A 797 -43.64 6.40 16.40
N GLN A 798 -42.74 7.34 16.12
CA GLN A 798 -43.07 8.76 16.18
C GLN A 798 -44.16 9.11 15.16
N LEU A 799 -44.00 8.72 13.89
CA LEU A 799 -45.00 8.97 12.84
C LEU A 799 -46.35 8.28 13.13
N TRP A 800 -46.32 7.13 13.79
CA TRP A 800 -47.54 6.45 14.28
C TRP A 800 -48.29 7.28 15.33
N GLN A 801 -47.58 7.92 16.25
CA GLN A 801 -48.20 8.77 17.28
C GLN A 801 -48.75 10.08 16.71
N GLU A 802 -48.13 10.61 15.65
CA GLU A 802 -48.60 11.80 14.93
C GLU A 802 -49.85 11.52 14.06
N ALA A 803 -50.14 10.25 13.75
CA ALA A 803 -51.29 9.85 12.95
C ALA A 803 -52.60 9.83 13.76
N GLY A 804 -53.70 10.27 13.14
CA GLY A 804 -55.04 10.36 13.75
C GLY A 804 -56.00 9.26 13.29
N SER A 805 -57.28 9.41 13.65
CA SER A 805 -58.34 8.48 13.24
C SER A 805 -58.48 8.41 11.72
N LEU A 806 -58.81 7.22 11.21
CA LEU A 806 -59.10 7.02 9.80
C LEU A 806 -60.46 7.62 9.38
N ALA A 807 -61.43 7.67 10.29
CA ALA A 807 -62.80 8.11 9.99
C ALA A 807 -62.85 9.56 9.49
N GLY A 808 -63.61 9.80 8.42
CA GLY A 808 -63.75 11.14 7.81
C GLY A 808 -62.52 11.65 7.04
N THR A 809 -61.51 10.81 6.81
CA THR A 809 -60.29 11.18 6.08
C THR A 809 -60.27 10.67 4.64
N LEU A 810 -59.31 11.16 3.84
CA LEU A 810 -59.03 10.63 2.50
C LEU A 810 -58.74 9.12 2.54
N GLY A 811 -58.15 8.62 3.63
CA GLY A 811 -57.90 7.20 3.81
C GLY A 811 -59.16 6.35 3.94
N ALA A 812 -60.16 6.82 4.71
CA ALA A 812 -61.46 6.13 4.80
C ALA A 812 -62.19 6.12 3.45
N ARG A 813 -62.16 7.25 2.74
CA ARG A 813 -62.72 7.37 1.39
C ARG A 813 -62.07 6.39 0.43
N TYR A 814 -60.73 6.33 0.43
CA TYR A 814 -59.97 5.39 -0.39
C TYR A 814 -60.36 3.93 -0.14
N LEU A 815 -60.43 3.50 1.13
CA LEU A 815 -60.80 2.11 1.44
C LEU A 815 -62.24 1.78 1.02
N ALA A 816 -63.19 2.68 1.27
CA ALA A 816 -64.61 2.44 0.98
C ALA A 816 -64.95 2.59 -0.51
N GLU A 817 -64.64 3.74 -1.10
CA GLU A 817 -65.08 4.12 -2.44
C GLU A 817 -64.16 3.57 -3.54
N THR A 818 -62.85 3.49 -3.30
CA THR A 818 -61.89 3.00 -4.32
C THR A 818 -61.62 1.51 -4.21
N ARG A 819 -61.59 0.96 -2.99
CA ARG A 819 -61.23 -0.45 -2.72
C ARG A 819 -62.40 -1.32 -2.29
N GLY A 820 -63.62 -0.78 -2.23
CA GLY A 820 -64.85 -1.54 -1.95
C GLY A 820 -64.95 -2.15 -0.53
N ILE A 821 -64.07 -1.77 0.38
CA ILE A 821 -64.00 -2.33 1.75
C ILE A 821 -65.20 -1.82 2.55
N ASP A 822 -65.93 -2.71 3.23
CA ASP A 822 -66.99 -2.28 4.14
C ASP A 822 -66.37 -1.78 5.45
N ILE A 823 -66.15 -0.47 5.53
CA ILE A 823 -65.56 0.17 6.71
C ILE A 823 -66.46 0.06 7.96
N THR A 824 -67.75 -0.29 7.82
CA THR A 824 -68.68 -0.48 8.95
C THR A 824 -68.46 -1.83 9.66
N GLN A 825 -67.83 -2.79 8.98
CA GLN A 825 -67.49 -4.12 9.52
C GLN A 825 -66.09 -4.16 10.16
N LEU A 826 -65.36 -3.04 10.15
CA LEU A 826 -64.06 -2.97 10.82
C LEU A 826 -64.22 -3.03 12.33
N SER A 827 -63.23 -3.63 13.01
CA SER A 827 -63.21 -3.71 14.47
C SER A 827 -63.34 -2.31 15.12
N PRO A 828 -64.11 -2.15 16.22
CA PRO A 828 -64.14 -0.89 16.97
C PRO A 828 -62.76 -0.40 17.43
N SER A 829 -61.81 -1.33 17.61
CA SER A 829 -60.41 -1.03 17.97
C SER A 829 -59.48 -0.82 16.76
N ILE A 830 -60.01 -0.70 15.53
CA ILE A 830 -59.17 -0.60 14.32
C ILE A 830 -58.22 0.60 14.35
N HIS A 831 -58.56 1.68 15.07
CA HIS A 831 -57.71 2.86 15.27
C HIS A 831 -56.39 2.56 16.03
N GLY A 832 -56.32 1.41 16.70
CA GLY A 832 -55.10 0.88 17.33
C GLY A 832 -54.14 0.20 16.34
N VAL A 833 -54.57 0.01 15.08
CA VAL A 833 -53.83 -0.73 14.05
C VAL A 833 -53.73 0.05 12.73
N LEU A 834 -54.78 0.77 12.33
CA LEU A 834 -54.83 1.64 11.15
C LEU A 834 -55.18 3.08 11.55
N ARG A 835 -54.40 4.04 11.04
CA ARG A 835 -54.55 5.48 11.26
C ARG A 835 -54.35 6.25 9.96
N PHE A 836 -54.62 7.55 9.98
CA PHE A 836 -54.36 8.44 8.86
C PHE A 836 -53.41 9.56 9.26
N HIS A 837 -52.40 9.81 8.44
CA HIS A 837 -51.43 10.88 8.64
C HIS A 837 -51.46 11.85 7.44
N PRO A 838 -51.87 13.11 7.61
CA PRO A 838 -52.12 14.02 6.48
C PRO A 838 -50.85 14.51 5.76
N SER A 839 -49.69 14.46 6.41
CA SER A 839 -48.39 14.92 5.85
C SER A 839 -47.23 13.99 6.22
N CYS A 840 -47.37 12.70 5.91
CA CYS A 840 -46.41 11.66 6.31
C CYS A 840 -45.20 11.68 5.38
N ILE A 841 -43.99 11.52 5.93
CA ILE A 841 -42.80 11.34 5.12
C ILE A 841 -42.97 10.05 4.30
N PHE A 842 -42.76 10.12 2.98
CA PHE A 842 -42.95 9.02 2.03
C PHE A 842 -41.91 9.16 0.89
N GLY A 843 -41.21 8.08 0.52
CA GLY A 843 -40.14 8.12 -0.48
C GLY A 843 -38.88 8.90 -0.04
N THR A 844 -38.26 9.64 -0.98
CA THR A 844 -37.02 10.44 -0.83
C THR A 844 -37.16 11.70 0.03
N ARG A 845 -37.97 11.61 1.11
CA ARG A 845 -38.36 12.69 2.03
C ARG A 845 -39.46 13.65 1.54
N ALA A 846 -40.21 13.30 0.50
CA ALA A 846 -41.47 13.99 0.17
C ALA A 846 -42.53 13.72 1.26
N ARG A 847 -43.54 14.61 1.38
CA ARG A 847 -44.63 14.45 2.35
C ARG A 847 -45.97 14.29 1.65
N HIS A 848 -46.69 13.21 1.98
CA HIS A 848 -47.98 12.85 1.38
C HIS A 848 -48.98 12.43 2.46
N PRO A 849 -50.30 12.59 2.22
CA PRO A 849 -51.31 11.93 3.03
C PRO A 849 -51.13 10.41 2.96
N CYS A 850 -51.09 9.73 4.11
CA CYS A 850 -50.90 8.27 4.17
C CYS A 850 -51.91 7.60 5.09
N ILE A 851 -52.41 6.44 4.68
CA ILE A 851 -52.92 5.44 5.64
C ILE A 851 -51.71 4.79 6.28
N VAL A 852 -51.61 4.82 7.60
CA VAL A 852 -50.51 4.26 8.37
C VAL A 852 -51.02 3.04 9.14
N ALA A 853 -50.32 1.92 9.02
CA ALA A 853 -50.62 0.66 9.67
C ALA A 853 -49.49 0.26 10.62
N LEU A 854 -49.79 -0.06 11.86
CA LEU A 854 -48.78 -0.46 12.83
C LEU A 854 -48.32 -1.91 12.57
N MET A 855 -47.03 -2.08 12.32
CA MET A 855 -46.41 -3.40 12.17
C MET A 855 -45.97 -3.93 13.54
N ARG A 856 -46.24 -5.20 13.78
CA ARG A 856 -45.87 -5.90 15.02
C ARG A 856 -45.16 -7.20 14.73
N ASP A 857 -44.37 -7.63 15.68
CA ASP A 857 -43.80 -8.96 15.70
C ASP A 857 -44.94 -10.00 15.82
N PRO A 858 -45.00 -11.00 14.94
CA PRO A 858 -46.12 -11.95 14.91
C PRO A 858 -46.23 -12.75 16.20
N VAL A 859 -45.12 -13.01 16.91
CA VAL A 859 -45.06 -13.83 18.12
C VAL A 859 -45.15 -12.98 19.39
N THR A 860 -44.30 -11.95 19.51
CA THR A 860 -44.15 -11.18 20.76
C THR A 860 -45.11 -9.99 20.86
N ASP A 861 -45.80 -9.65 19.76
CA ASP A 861 -46.66 -8.47 19.62
C ASP A 861 -45.94 -7.11 19.79
N ALA A 862 -44.61 -7.11 19.96
CA ALA A 862 -43.83 -5.90 20.07
C ALA A 862 -43.93 -5.06 18.78
N PRO A 863 -44.05 -3.73 18.87
CA PRO A 863 -44.09 -2.87 17.69
C PRO A 863 -42.75 -2.91 16.95
N THR A 864 -42.79 -3.14 15.63
CA THR A 864 -41.59 -3.26 14.79
C THR A 864 -41.47 -2.15 13.77
N GLY A 865 -42.53 -1.37 13.53
CA GLY A 865 -42.50 -0.24 12.59
C GLY A 865 -43.89 0.13 12.11
N ILE A 866 -43.96 0.85 10.99
CA ILE A 866 -45.22 1.20 10.31
C ILE A 866 -45.17 0.83 8.83
N HIS A 867 -46.31 0.41 8.28
CA HIS A 867 -46.56 0.29 6.85
C HIS A 867 -47.44 1.47 6.40
N ARG A 868 -47.08 2.15 5.32
CA ARG A 868 -47.74 3.37 4.85
C ARG A 868 -48.28 3.13 3.45
N ILE A 869 -49.54 3.46 3.20
CA ILE A 869 -50.14 3.55 1.86
C ILE A 869 -50.25 5.04 1.56
N GLY A 870 -49.40 5.54 0.66
CA GLY A 870 -49.37 6.94 0.24
C GLY A 870 -50.52 7.26 -0.71
N LEU A 871 -51.16 8.39 -0.51
CA LEU A 871 -52.24 8.92 -1.35
C LEU A 871 -51.83 10.28 -1.93
N ASP A 872 -52.30 10.59 -3.13
CA ASP A 872 -52.26 11.96 -3.64
C ASP A 872 -53.36 12.82 -2.96
N LEU A 873 -53.37 14.12 -3.25
CA LEU A 873 -54.35 15.05 -2.67
C LEU A 873 -55.79 14.80 -3.16
N THR A 874 -55.96 14.00 -4.23
CA THR A 874 -57.28 13.61 -4.75
C THR A 874 -57.78 12.30 -4.15
N GLY A 875 -56.92 11.56 -3.44
CA GLY A 875 -57.23 10.30 -2.77
C GLY A 875 -56.85 9.05 -3.57
N ASN A 876 -56.11 9.18 -4.68
CA ASN A 876 -55.58 8.02 -5.41
C ASN A 876 -54.32 7.49 -4.74
N LYS A 877 -54.12 6.17 -4.79
CA LYS A 877 -52.92 5.52 -4.26
C LYS A 877 -51.70 5.89 -5.10
N LEU A 878 -50.65 6.37 -4.42
CA LEU A 878 -49.33 6.60 -4.97
C LEU A 878 -48.52 5.30 -4.97
N ASP A 879 -48.23 4.78 -3.77
CA ASP A 879 -47.48 3.55 -3.56
C ASP A 879 -47.66 3.07 -2.10
N ARG A 880 -47.01 1.96 -1.72
CA ARG A 880 -46.93 1.44 -0.35
C ARG A 880 -45.48 1.30 0.13
N MET A 881 -45.18 1.72 1.36
CA MET A 881 -43.83 1.68 1.92
C MET A 881 -43.82 1.35 3.42
N ALA A 882 -42.93 0.46 3.85
CA ALA A 882 -42.66 0.19 5.26
C ALA A 882 -41.57 1.13 5.82
N LEU A 883 -41.58 1.36 7.13
CA LEU A 883 -40.52 2.03 7.90
C LEU A 883 -40.35 1.32 9.24
N GLY A 884 -39.13 0.90 9.57
CA GLY A 884 -38.84 0.04 10.72
C GLY A 884 -38.46 -1.38 10.29
N ARG A 885 -38.54 -2.34 11.21
CA ARG A 885 -38.35 -3.77 10.94
C ARG A 885 -39.66 -4.38 10.44
N MET A 886 -39.60 -5.12 9.33
CA MET A 886 -40.78 -5.77 8.77
C MET A 886 -41.44 -6.70 9.81
N GLY A 887 -42.77 -6.65 9.87
CA GLY A 887 -43.60 -7.44 10.77
C GLY A 887 -44.96 -7.71 10.13
N VAL A 888 -45.96 -8.08 10.92
CA VAL A 888 -47.34 -8.27 10.46
C VAL A 888 -48.22 -7.13 10.93
N VAL A 889 -49.26 -6.79 10.16
CA VAL A 889 -50.32 -5.88 10.59
C VAL A 889 -51.51 -6.71 11.09
N LYS A 890 -51.74 -6.68 12.40
CA LYS A 890 -52.77 -7.47 13.07
C LYS A 890 -54.12 -6.75 13.05
N LEU A 891 -54.83 -6.79 11.92
CA LEU A 891 -56.05 -6.02 11.70
C LEU A 891 -57.19 -6.37 12.68
N TRP A 892 -57.24 -7.63 13.11
CA TRP A 892 -58.05 -8.09 14.25
C TRP A 892 -57.16 -8.73 15.31
N PRO A 893 -57.49 -8.56 16.61
CA PRO A 893 -56.86 -9.36 17.65
C PRO A 893 -57.16 -10.85 17.40
N PRO A 894 -56.22 -11.76 17.69
CA PRO A 894 -56.51 -13.19 17.61
C PRO A 894 -57.63 -13.55 18.58
N ASP A 895 -58.60 -14.33 18.10
CA ASP A 895 -59.75 -14.82 18.86
C ASP A 895 -59.95 -16.29 18.53
N GLY A 896 -59.85 -17.16 19.54
CA GLY A 896 -59.86 -18.61 19.39
C GLY A 896 -58.60 -19.19 18.73
N ASP A 897 -58.79 -20.30 18.02
CA ASP A 897 -57.71 -21.11 17.44
C ASP A 897 -57.54 -20.93 15.93
N ARG A 898 -58.17 -19.89 15.36
CA ARG A 898 -58.24 -19.65 13.91
C ARG A 898 -57.60 -18.33 13.54
N LEU A 899 -56.92 -18.28 12.40
CA LEU A 899 -56.38 -17.04 11.83
C LEU A 899 -56.51 -17.02 10.31
N VAL A 900 -56.93 -15.88 9.76
CA VAL A 900 -56.84 -15.58 8.34
C VAL A 900 -55.60 -14.72 8.10
N ILE A 901 -54.83 -15.01 7.06
CA ILE A 901 -53.69 -14.18 6.68
C ILE A 901 -53.58 -14.05 5.16
N GLY A 902 -53.30 -12.85 4.69
CA GLY A 902 -53.01 -12.57 3.30
C GLY A 902 -51.88 -11.57 3.15
N GLU A 903 -51.45 -11.34 1.91
CA GLU A 903 -50.31 -10.49 1.63
C GLU A 903 -50.62 -9.00 1.87
N GLY A 904 -51.54 -8.41 1.09
CA GLY A 904 -51.86 -6.99 1.17
C GLY A 904 -52.88 -6.64 2.25
N ILE A 905 -52.71 -5.49 2.91
CA ILE A 905 -53.71 -4.92 3.84
C ILE A 905 -55.08 -4.77 3.14
N GLU A 906 -55.07 -4.24 1.91
CA GLU A 906 -56.29 -3.97 1.14
C GLU A 906 -57.02 -5.26 0.73
N THR A 907 -56.27 -6.30 0.37
CA THR A 907 -56.75 -7.64 0.04
C THR A 907 -57.38 -8.32 1.24
N VAL A 908 -56.68 -8.30 2.38
CA VAL A 908 -57.15 -8.91 3.63
C VAL A 908 -58.39 -8.19 4.15
N LEU A 909 -58.41 -6.86 4.12
CA LEU A 909 -59.59 -6.08 4.53
C LEU A 909 -60.80 -6.34 3.63
N ALA A 910 -60.61 -6.44 2.32
CA ALA A 910 -61.70 -6.75 1.40
C ALA A 910 -62.29 -8.14 1.67
N ALA A 911 -61.43 -9.16 1.82
CA ALA A 911 -61.87 -10.51 2.15
C ALA A 911 -62.57 -10.60 3.51
N ALA A 912 -61.96 -10.02 4.55
CA ALA A 912 -62.48 -10.04 5.92
C ALA A 912 -63.84 -9.35 6.09
N THR A 913 -64.11 -8.30 5.30
CA THR A 913 -65.33 -7.49 5.45
C THR A 913 -66.46 -7.88 4.49
N ARG A 914 -66.17 -8.62 3.41
CA ARG A 914 -67.15 -8.87 2.34
C ARG A 914 -67.32 -10.34 1.95
N ILE A 915 -66.42 -11.24 2.36
CA ILE A 915 -66.41 -12.63 1.90
C ILE A 915 -66.62 -13.56 3.10
N THR A 916 -67.56 -14.50 2.95
CA THR A 916 -67.73 -15.63 3.87
C THR A 916 -67.20 -16.91 3.25
N TYR A 917 -66.44 -17.69 4.00
CA TYR A 917 -65.98 -19.02 3.59
C TYR A 917 -66.59 -20.08 4.50
N ARG A 918 -67.40 -20.97 3.93
CA ARG A 918 -68.20 -21.98 4.66
C ARG A 918 -69.09 -21.32 5.74
N ASP A 919 -69.80 -20.27 5.36
CA ASP A 919 -70.71 -19.48 6.21
C ASP A 919 -70.06 -18.79 7.41
N VAL A 920 -68.73 -18.65 7.40
CA VAL A 920 -67.96 -17.93 8.44
C VAL A 920 -67.26 -16.72 7.81
N VAL A 921 -67.35 -15.57 8.49
CA VAL A 921 -66.61 -14.34 8.13
C VAL A 921 -65.11 -14.56 8.26
N MET A 922 -64.31 -13.97 7.37
CA MET A 922 -62.87 -14.19 7.32
C MET A 922 -62.10 -13.35 8.38
N THR A 923 -62.50 -13.47 9.65
CA THR A 923 -61.87 -12.83 10.82
C THR A 923 -61.63 -13.86 11.94
N PRO A 924 -60.59 -13.72 12.78
CA PRO A 924 -59.61 -12.62 12.82
C PRO A 924 -58.61 -12.71 11.67
N ALA A 925 -58.20 -11.55 11.12
CA ALA A 925 -57.35 -11.49 9.93
C ALA A 925 -56.12 -10.60 10.11
N TRP A 926 -54.96 -11.06 9.64
CA TRP A 926 -53.70 -10.32 9.63
C TRP A 926 -53.19 -10.11 8.20
N ALA A 927 -52.41 -9.05 7.99
CA ALA A 927 -51.71 -8.80 6.73
C ALA A 927 -50.20 -9.01 6.89
N ALA A 928 -49.62 -9.81 6.00
CA ALA A 928 -48.20 -10.16 5.99
C ALA A 928 -47.31 -9.17 5.22
N LEU A 929 -47.94 -8.23 4.50
CA LEU A 929 -47.38 -7.07 3.79
C LEU A 929 -46.64 -7.38 2.48
N ASN A 930 -46.04 -8.56 2.35
CA ASN A 930 -45.42 -9.06 1.12
C ASN A 930 -45.29 -10.60 1.14
N GLU A 931 -44.83 -11.16 0.03
CA GLU A 931 -44.72 -12.61 -0.17
C GLU A 931 -43.72 -13.24 0.82
N ALA A 932 -42.63 -12.54 1.13
CA ALA A 932 -41.63 -12.99 2.11
C ALA A 932 -42.20 -13.08 3.53
N GLY A 933 -43.01 -12.09 3.94
CA GLY A 933 -43.70 -12.08 5.22
C GLY A 933 -44.75 -13.19 5.31
N LEU A 934 -45.45 -13.47 4.22
CA LEU A 934 -46.42 -14.57 4.15
C LEU A 934 -45.73 -15.94 4.24
N ALA A 935 -44.64 -16.14 3.47
CA ALA A 935 -43.85 -17.37 3.48
C ALA A 935 -43.13 -17.61 4.82
N GLY A 936 -42.67 -16.55 5.47
CA GLY A 936 -41.91 -16.55 6.71
C GLY A 936 -42.75 -16.47 7.99
N LEU A 937 -44.09 -16.59 7.90
CA LEU A 937 -44.96 -16.53 9.07
C LEU A 937 -44.65 -17.68 10.05
N PRO A 938 -44.15 -17.41 11.27
CA PRO A 938 -43.85 -18.46 12.22
C PRO A 938 -45.14 -19.14 12.71
N VAL A 939 -45.03 -20.41 13.10
CA VAL A 939 -46.16 -21.14 13.69
C VAL A 939 -46.53 -20.51 15.03
N LEU A 940 -47.75 -19.97 15.12
CA LEU A 940 -48.18 -19.22 16.29
C LEU A 940 -48.71 -20.14 17.40
N PRO A 941 -48.29 -19.93 18.66
CA PRO A 941 -48.91 -20.61 19.80
C PRO A 941 -50.41 -20.30 19.87
N GLY A 942 -51.25 -21.32 20.02
CA GLY A 942 -52.71 -21.18 20.15
C GLY A 942 -53.50 -21.24 18.84
N ILE A 943 -52.87 -21.05 17.67
CA ILE A 943 -53.56 -21.17 16.38
C ILE A 943 -53.42 -22.58 15.83
N THR A 944 -54.54 -23.28 15.68
CA THR A 944 -54.61 -24.63 15.13
C THR A 944 -55.09 -24.64 13.67
N GLN A 945 -55.81 -23.58 13.24
CA GLN A 945 -56.38 -23.44 11.91
C GLN A 945 -55.92 -22.13 11.24
N LEU A 946 -55.26 -22.24 10.10
CA LEU A 946 -54.80 -21.10 9.30
C LEU A 946 -55.50 -21.08 7.94
N THR A 947 -56.04 -19.94 7.54
CA THR A 947 -56.56 -19.72 6.18
C THR A 947 -55.69 -18.70 5.47
N LEU A 948 -55.05 -19.13 4.38
CA LEU A 948 -54.22 -18.30 3.53
C LEU A 948 -55.06 -17.71 2.40
N LEU A 949 -55.15 -16.38 2.36
CA LEU A 949 -55.64 -15.62 1.22
C LEU A 949 -54.47 -15.39 0.28
N VAL A 950 -54.55 -15.96 -0.91
CA VAL A 950 -53.47 -16.00 -1.87
C VAL A 950 -53.93 -15.36 -3.16
N ASP A 951 -53.18 -14.37 -3.62
CA ASP A 951 -53.46 -13.68 -4.88
C ASP A 951 -53.18 -14.65 -6.05
N ASN A 952 -54.01 -14.61 -7.11
CA ASN A 952 -53.86 -15.50 -8.25
C ASN A 952 -52.89 -14.91 -9.28
N ASP A 953 -51.66 -14.61 -8.87
CA ASP A 953 -50.68 -13.94 -9.71
C ASP A 953 -50.21 -14.80 -10.89
N THR A 954 -50.09 -14.19 -12.07
CA THR A 954 -49.56 -14.80 -13.31
C THR A 954 -48.12 -15.32 -13.16
N ASN A 955 -47.35 -14.73 -12.26
CA ASN A 955 -45.94 -15.09 -12.01
C ASN A 955 -45.78 -16.22 -10.98
N GLY A 956 -46.86 -16.67 -10.34
CA GLY A 956 -46.85 -17.76 -9.36
C GLY A 956 -46.20 -17.43 -8.00
N VAL A 957 -45.79 -16.17 -7.75
CA VAL A 957 -44.96 -15.81 -6.60
C VAL A 957 -45.75 -15.87 -5.29
N GLY A 958 -46.95 -15.28 -5.24
CA GLY A 958 -47.85 -15.36 -4.07
C GLY A 958 -48.25 -16.80 -3.73
N GLN A 959 -48.51 -17.62 -4.75
CA GLN A 959 -48.85 -19.05 -4.59
C GLN A 959 -47.66 -19.86 -4.05
N LYS A 960 -46.44 -19.57 -4.50
CA LYS A 960 -45.22 -20.22 -3.97
C LYS A 960 -44.97 -19.85 -2.51
N ALA A 961 -45.16 -18.57 -2.15
CA ALA A 961 -45.04 -18.09 -0.78
C ALA A 961 -46.07 -18.75 0.16
N ALA A 962 -47.34 -18.80 -0.27
CA ALA A 962 -48.39 -19.51 0.46
C ALA A 962 -48.10 -21.01 0.59
N GLY A 963 -47.52 -21.62 -0.45
CA GLY A 963 -47.07 -23.02 -0.42
C GLY A 963 -45.99 -23.28 0.65
N ASN A 964 -45.03 -22.36 0.79
CA ASN A 964 -44.01 -22.42 1.86
C ASN A 964 -44.63 -22.31 3.25
N CYS A 965 -45.52 -21.31 3.45
CA CYS A 965 -46.22 -21.12 4.71
C CYS A 965 -47.06 -22.35 5.08
N LYS A 966 -47.84 -22.87 4.12
CA LYS A 966 -48.64 -24.08 4.26
C LYS A 966 -47.80 -25.28 4.66
N ARG A 967 -46.66 -25.53 4.00
CA ARG A 967 -45.74 -26.62 4.36
C ARG A 967 -45.28 -26.50 5.81
N THR A 968 -44.82 -25.31 6.20
CA THR A 968 -44.31 -25.04 7.55
C THR A 968 -45.37 -25.29 8.63
N TRP A 969 -46.58 -24.78 8.44
CA TRP A 969 -47.67 -24.92 9.39
C TRP A 969 -48.25 -26.33 9.43
N THR A 970 -48.33 -27.01 8.28
CA THR A 970 -48.78 -28.41 8.21
C THR A 970 -47.75 -29.34 8.88
N ALA A 971 -46.45 -29.11 8.67
CA ALA A 971 -45.38 -29.87 9.32
C ALA A 971 -45.40 -29.73 10.85
N ALA A 972 -45.89 -28.59 11.36
CA ALA A 972 -46.13 -28.36 12.78
C ALA A 972 -47.50 -28.88 13.28
N GLY A 973 -48.19 -29.70 12.50
CA GLY A 973 -49.46 -30.33 12.86
C GLY A 973 -50.68 -29.39 12.84
N ARG A 974 -50.62 -28.26 12.11
CA ARG A 974 -51.73 -27.31 11.98
C ARG A 974 -52.56 -27.56 10.73
N THR A 975 -53.84 -27.24 10.79
CA THR A 975 -54.74 -27.32 9.63
C THR A 975 -54.62 -26.04 8.80
N VAL A 976 -54.29 -26.17 7.51
CA VAL A 976 -54.12 -25.00 6.62
C VAL A 976 -55.03 -25.07 5.40
N ALA A 977 -55.91 -24.08 5.25
CA ALA A 977 -56.70 -23.85 4.04
C ALA A 977 -56.04 -22.78 3.17
N THR A 978 -56.14 -22.93 1.85
CA THR A 978 -55.60 -21.96 0.88
C THR A 978 -56.74 -21.55 -0.04
N LEU A 979 -57.02 -20.25 -0.11
CA LEU A 979 -58.05 -19.67 -0.96
C LEU A 979 -57.36 -18.82 -2.02
N ILE A 980 -57.68 -19.09 -3.29
CA ILE A 980 -57.14 -18.39 -4.46
C ILE A 980 -58.32 -17.95 -5.32
N PRO A 981 -58.38 -16.68 -5.79
CA PRO A 981 -59.38 -16.24 -6.76
C PRO A 981 -59.37 -17.10 -8.04
N LYS A 982 -60.54 -17.36 -8.63
CA LYS A 982 -60.62 -18.22 -9.83
C LYS A 982 -59.96 -17.61 -11.07
N GLN A 983 -60.06 -16.30 -11.21
CA GLN A 983 -59.52 -15.58 -12.36
C GLN A 983 -58.04 -15.30 -12.13
N GLU A 984 -57.23 -15.58 -13.14
CA GLU A 984 -55.80 -15.28 -13.13
C GLU A 984 -55.56 -13.76 -13.13
N GLY A 985 -54.57 -13.31 -12.36
CA GLY A 985 -54.21 -11.92 -12.12
C GLY A 985 -55.12 -11.18 -11.13
N TRP A 986 -56.01 -11.87 -10.40
CA TRP A 986 -56.90 -11.24 -9.42
C TRP A 986 -56.42 -11.45 -7.98
N ASP A 987 -56.53 -10.40 -7.17
CA ASP A 987 -56.50 -10.48 -5.70
C ASP A 987 -57.94 -10.58 -5.12
N PHE A 988 -58.08 -10.76 -3.81
CA PHE A 988 -59.41 -10.77 -3.18
C PHE A 988 -60.12 -9.41 -3.17
N ASN A 989 -59.43 -8.30 -3.44
CA ASN A 989 -60.06 -6.99 -3.59
C ASN A 989 -60.70 -6.87 -4.98
N ASP A 990 -60.04 -7.36 -6.03
CA ASP A 990 -60.59 -7.47 -7.39
C ASP A 990 -61.83 -8.35 -7.41
N VAL A 991 -61.86 -9.43 -6.62
CA VAL A 991 -63.07 -10.25 -6.45
C VAL A 991 -64.25 -9.39 -6.00
N ILE A 992 -64.05 -8.44 -5.08
CA ILE A 992 -65.12 -7.55 -4.61
C ILE A 992 -65.45 -6.45 -5.63
N LEU A 993 -64.44 -5.77 -6.17
CA LEU A 993 -64.64 -4.65 -7.09
C LEU A 993 -65.28 -5.09 -8.42
N ARG A 994 -64.97 -6.31 -8.88
CA ARG A 994 -65.38 -6.80 -10.20
C ARG A 994 -66.57 -7.75 -10.17
N GLN A 995 -66.94 -8.31 -9.01
CA GLN A 995 -68.22 -9.03 -8.85
C GLN A 995 -69.45 -8.12 -8.94
N GLY A 996 -69.27 -6.78 -8.86
CA GLY A 996 -70.31 -5.81 -9.19
C GLY A 996 -70.50 -5.53 -10.69
N ALA A 997 -69.72 -6.17 -11.57
CA ALA A 997 -69.78 -6.02 -13.02
C ALA A 997 -69.99 -7.38 -13.73
N ALA A 998 -70.84 -8.23 -13.14
CA ALA A 998 -71.38 -9.43 -13.76
C ALA A 998 -72.68 -9.12 -14.51
#